data_AF-A0A8J7FVQ2-F1
#
_entry.id   AF-A0A8J7FVQ2-F1
#
_cell.length_a   1.000
_cell.length_b   1.000
_cell.length_c   1.000
_cell.angle_alpha   90.00
_cell.angle_beta   90.00
_cell.angle_gamma   90.00
#
_symmetry.space_group_name_H-M   'P 1'
#
loop_
_entity.id
_entity.type
_entity.pdbx_description
1 polymer ?
#
loop_
_entity_poly.entity_id
_entity_poly.type
_entity_poly.pdbx_seq_one_letter_code
_entity_poly.pdbx_strand_id
1 'polypeptide(L)'
;MKNILQKMFLFLTVFLFSWGYGQICIQENIERIVHQGTYPGVSTTLNSLTPTGTGNSAATSGTISNLIDNNLNTYYSLQSSLPYSVTTPGFPLPSTDYFSGELNASFTISNLDIKNGEKVHLNVGEFNRFGGTTGTSPTNISYTIKAFKNDTPFSISFTNTITSLLDNRNGSLSFTAPNDIDKIEIQVIASKPYNSVAITGQTRLDIRFYGLYVNPLCEQQVITTCNQEVNLINSNFNNQLTTSGTISGANNVLNDNLNDAATFLISGNLTISNSKVFSGGQYVAFELQESSLLDLGYTYTIETLINGQTIESKSFSNLGITLAATGKRSLGFSTTLPFNQVRISGTVVGTATVSIYRAFIIENCADDYELICNTNTPVIQNNFAAIINAERSGNSAILTAGNIYENPNNVVDNNPDNYATIFAAAGAAATSSIAVKSLGQTFPGGYFAGFLIENSSLVNLDLLSNIRIKTYRNGTLAETAEGNALGLNLQLFPGTNKRVIGFNTTLDFDEVVFETFSTAALSLGVTNIYHAIVRKNCDGPELECNVDTRVSSPAYPVSISPRTGIRGAGVVGQINNADNALNDNPNSYAGINITVGALGTANFAIQTGNQEFDAGTFAGFEVQSTSLLDIGLLNSITIKTYLNGVLQETSNSGNLLLDVGAIGSTPKAIIGFETTLPFNEVEYSMAITASLDLFGETRIYNLILKKFCEPTVPLVCNELRTLKEQEFPVTAYTKVSSVANASLIGDIIQNIGNLLDNDTNNYVTLNPTVSALTELTIGVNKAGVPFKSGTYAEFEVQSANLIDASLLNNFSVRLINKEGVVVETISSSSLLLGVGLFQFGNEETQKIGFKSTAEFNKAELVYNIPLSATLGTTRIYRFNVMETCPVELVCNDSDPITTVDRPVIINAINTGTAGLTCVGCSINNPENLIDGDLTNSTRLTVPLGVGVRNAVSVKDLANIYPAGSSVGFATSEANPILNADLLNTIRVTTYLNGVEVESATGLSLININALFIQIFPQNQVYGFRTTSKFDEVQISVGSLASAINIIDLSSLVISTQGANDPTLDFECPLDICVKPGNTQGIGLPTQTGISTLQNPRTTWPKDIPNGFIALDSKNKGMVISRVENTTGILQPVEGMLVYDTSANCVKMYNGNAWNCINQSCND
;
A
#
# COMPACT_ATOMS: atom_id res chain seq x y z
N MET A 1 -14.31 12.05 27.10
CA MET A 1 -15.01 13.36 27.16
C MET A 1 -14.16 14.53 27.65
N LYS A 2 -13.36 14.40 28.72
CA LYS A 2 -12.44 15.47 29.19
C LYS A 2 -11.39 15.92 28.13
N ASN A 3 -10.84 14.98 27.35
CA ASN A 3 -9.90 15.29 26.26
C ASN A 3 -10.52 16.00 25.04
N ILE A 4 -11.83 15.88 24.84
CA ILE A 4 -12.54 16.58 23.74
C ILE A 4 -12.81 18.03 24.14
N LEU A 5 -13.20 18.27 25.40
CA LEU A 5 -13.35 19.64 25.91
C LEU A 5 -12.02 20.40 25.98
N GLN A 6 -10.91 19.72 26.30
CA GLN A 6 -9.58 20.35 26.32
C GLN A 6 -9.08 20.70 24.91
N LYS A 7 -9.36 19.85 23.91
CA LYS A 7 -9.05 20.15 22.51
C LYS A 7 -9.97 21.23 21.93
N MET A 8 -11.25 21.29 22.31
CA MET A 8 -12.13 22.40 21.94
C MET A 8 -11.72 23.72 22.60
N PHE A 9 -11.22 23.70 23.83
CA PHE A 9 -10.71 24.91 24.50
C PHE A 9 -9.37 25.38 23.92
N LEU A 10 -8.52 24.44 23.46
CA LEU A 10 -7.29 24.76 22.72
C LEU A 10 -7.61 25.29 21.31
N PHE A 11 -8.62 24.73 20.64
CA PHE A 11 -9.09 25.22 19.34
C PHE A 11 -9.71 26.61 19.46
N LEU A 12 -10.48 26.88 20.53
CA LEU A 12 -11.10 28.18 20.79
C LEU A 12 -10.08 29.22 21.26
N THR A 13 -9.01 28.83 21.95
CA THR A 13 -7.92 29.76 22.32
C THR A 13 -6.97 30.04 21.16
N VAL A 14 -6.72 29.09 20.25
CA VAL A 14 -6.01 29.35 18.99
C VAL A 14 -6.86 30.21 18.04
N PHE A 15 -8.20 30.02 18.00
CA PHE A 15 -9.11 30.89 17.24
C PHE A 15 -9.26 32.30 17.82
N LEU A 16 -9.15 32.47 19.15
CA LEU A 16 -9.28 33.77 19.81
C LEU A 16 -7.96 34.54 19.93
N PHE A 17 -6.80 33.88 19.79
CA PHE A 17 -5.48 34.53 19.73
C PHE A 17 -4.92 34.68 18.31
N SER A 18 -5.54 34.10 17.28
CA SER A 18 -5.18 34.36 15.87
C SER A 18 -5.85 35.61 15.26
N TRP A 19 -6.71 36.29 16.02
CA TRP A 19 -7.33 37.58 15.67
C TRP A 19 -6.99 38.59 16.76
N GLY A 20 -5.71 38.86 16.93
CA GLY A 20 -5.24 39.71 18.00
C GLY A 20 -3.85 40.29 17.83
N TYR A 21 -3.20 40.19 16.67
CA TYR A 21 -2.02 40.99 16.34
C TYR A 21 -1.90 41.13 14.82
N GLY A 22 -1.75 42.38 14.36
CA GLY A 22 -1.52 42.75 12.98
C GLY A 22 -2.81 42.96 12.18
N GLN A 23 -3.35 44.19 12.21
CA GLN A 23 -4.14 44.64 11.06
C GLN A 23 -3.22 44.64 9.84
N ILE A 24 -3.35 43.60 9.02
CA ILE A 24 -2.73 43.48 7.71
C ILE A 24 -3.54 44.39 6.78
N CYS A 25 -2.90 45.43 6.22
CA CYS A 25 -3.46 46.24 5.15
C CYS A 25 -3.54 45.42 3.85
N ILE A 26 -4.50 44.51 3.77
CA ILE A 26 -4.97 43.94 2.51
C ILE A 26 -5.88 45.01 1.87
N GLN A 27 -5.37 45.70 0.86
CA GLN A 27 -6.12 46.38 -0.21
C GLN A 27 -7.38 47.21 0.10
N GLU A 28 -7.53 47.77 1.31
CA GLU A 28 -8.49 48.84 1.60
C GLU A 28 -7.75 50.02 2.21
N ASN A 29 -7.19 50.88 1.35
CA ASN A 29 -7.00 52.33 1.54
C ASN A 29 -6.17 52.88 0.37
N ILE A 30 -6.68 52.71 -0.85
CA ILE A 30 -6.43 53.73 -1.88
C ILE A 30 -7.41 54.84 -1.55
N GLU A 31 -7.00 55.86 -0.78
CA GLU A 31 -7.78 57.10 -0.70
C GLU A 31 -7.67 57.81 -2.06
N ARG A 32 -8.54 57.38 -2.97
CA ARG A 32 -8.77 58.04 -4.25
C ARG A 32 -9.57 59.30 -3.91
N ILE A 33 -8.92 60.46 -3.88
CA ILE A 33 -9.54 61.77 -3.55
C ILE A 33 -10.66 62.20 -4.54
N VAL A 34 -11.00 61.36 -5.52
CA VAL A 34 -12.11 61.61 -6.46
C VAL A 34 -13.10 60.45 -6.45
N HIS A 35 -13.90 60.36 -5.38
CA HIS A 35 -15.20 59.67 -5.40
C HIS A 35 -16.29 60.62 -4.90
N GLN A 36 -17.30 60.90 -5.73
CA GLN A 36 -18.56 61.45 -5.25
C GLN A 36 -19.30 60.34 -4.48
N GLY A 37 -19.36 60.45 -3.15
CA GLY A 37 -20.09 59.52 -2.28
C GLY A 37 -19.85 59.78 -0.79
N THR A 38 -20.55 60.75 -0.22
CA THR A 38 -20.82 60.99 1.22
C THR A 38 -19.71 60.77 2.25
N TYR A 39 -18.80 61.74 2.36
CA TYR A 39 -18.30 62.28 3.64
C TYR A 39 -18.69 63.76 3.72
N PRO A 40 -19.15 64.29 4.87
CA PRO A 40 -19.53 65.70 4.98
C PRO A 40 -18.27 66.57 5.13
N GLY A 41 -17.83 67.27 4.07
CA GLY A 41 -16.94 68.42 4.26
C GLY A 41 -16.02 68.87 3.13
N VAL A 42 -15.65 68.05 2.13
CA VAL A 42 -14.65 68.46 1.11
C VAL A 42 -15.17 68.22 -0.30
N SER A 43 -15.43 69.32 -1.02
CA SER A 43 -15.79 69.34 -2.44
C SER A 43 -14.55 69.75 -3.25
N THR A 44 -13.88 68.81 -3.92
CA THR A 44 -12.77 69.14 -4.84
C THR A 44 -13.35 69.80 -6.10
N THR A 45 -12.93 71.03 -6.40
CA THR A 45 -13.36 71.75 -7.61
C THR A 45 -12.16 71.99 -8.53
N LEU A 46 -12.26 71.52 -9.78
CA LEU A 46 -11.30 71.79 -10.84
C LEU A 46 -11.64 73.14 -11.47
N ASN A 47 -10.92 74.20 -11.10
CA ASN A 47 -11.25 75.56 -11.52
C ASN A 47 -10.16 76.15 -12.43
N SER A 48 -10.56 76.39 -13.69
CA SER A 48 -9.95 77.26 -14.70
C SER A 48 -8.83 76.71 -15.60
N LEU A 49 -8.87 77.19 -16.86
CA LEU A 49 -7.90 77.03 -17.93
C LEU A 49 -7.49 78.43 -18.38
N THR A 50 -6.21 78.77 -18.33
CA THR A 50 -5.66 80.01 -18.92
C THR A 50 -4.63 79.65 -19.98
N PRO A 51 -5.02 79.47 -21.25
CA PRO A 51 -4.06 79.33 -22.33
C PRO A 51 -3.42 80.70 -22.61
N THR A 52 -2.09 80.79 -22.52
CA THR A 52 -1.34 81.94 -23.02
C THR A 52 -0.45 81.48 -24.16
N GLY A 53 -0.72 81.99 -25.36
CA GLY A 53 0.11 81.76 -26.54
C GLY A 53 0.39 83.08 -27.21
N THR A 54 1.64 83.33 -27.57
CA THR A 54 2.06 84.47 -28.38
C THR A 54 2.15 84.04 -29.85
N GLY A 55 1.08 84.28 -30.62
CA GLY A 55 1.02 84.02 -32.07
C GLY A 55 -0.35 84.33 -32.67
N ASN A 56 -0.40 84.76 -33.94
CA ASN A 56 -1.56 85.33 -34.65
C ASN A 56 -2.74 84.36 -34.95
N SER A 57 -3.03 83.41 -34.08
CA SER A 57 -4.27 82.62 -34.09
C SER A 57 -4.58 82.20 -32.66
N ALA A 58 -5.60 82.80 -32.06
CA ALA A 58 -6.03 82.45 -30.71
C ALA A 58 -6.43 80.96 -30.66
N ALA A 59 -5.85 80.19 -29.74
CA ALA A 59 -6.33 78.86 -29.41
C ALA A 59 -7.80 78.98 -29.00
N THR A 60 -8.72 78.36 -29.74
CA THR A 60 -10.13 78.30 -29.34
C THR A 60 -10.29 77.36 -28.15
N SER A 61 -11.15 77.78 -27.21
CA SER A 61 -11.43 77.19 -25.90
C SER A 61 -11.19 75.68 -25.77
N GLY A 62 -10.26 75.27 -24.89
CA GLY A 62 -10.18 73.89 -24.43
C GLY A 62 -11.44 73.54 -23.62
N THR A 63 -12.11 72.45 -23.97
CA THR A 63 -13.27 71.95 -23.20
C THR A 63 -12.81 70.84 -22.25
N ILE A 64 -13.07 70.99 -20.96
CA ILE A 64 -12.87 69.91 -19.98
C ILE A 64 -14.04 68.95 -20.15
N SER A 65 -13.76 67.71 -20.53
CA SER A 65 -14.76 66.66 -20.63
C SER A 65 -14.46 65.56 -19.60
N ASN A 66 -15.43 65.26 -18.75
CA ASN A 66 -15.44 64.07 -17.92
C ASN A 66 -15.80 62.88 -18.80
N LEU A 67 -14.87 61.94 -18.94
CA LEU A 67 -15.15 60.65 -19.58
C LEU A 67 -15.21 59.60 -18.48
N ILE A 68 -16.27 58.80 -18.48
CA ILE A 68 -16.40 57.60 -17.63
C ILE A 68 -16.32 56.42 -18.59
N ASP A 69 -15.33 55.55 -18.39
CA ASP A 69 -15.26 54.26 -19.07
C ASP A 69 -16.12 53.22 -18.31
N ASN A 70 -16.54 52.17 -18.99
CA ASN A 70 -17.34 51.04 -18.50
C ASN A 70 -16.73 50.30 -17.29
N ASN A 71 -15.51 50.66 -16.88
CA ASN A 71 -14.82 50.20 -15.67
C ASN A 71 -14.90 51.21 -14.50
N LEU A 72 -15.84 52.16 -14.50
CA LEU A 72 -16.08 53.15 -13.43
C LEU A 72 -14.89 54.09 -13.12
N ASN A 73 -13.95 54.25 -14.04
CA ASN A 73 -12.85 55.22 -13.91
C ASN A 73 -13.27 56.60 -14.43
N THR A 74 -13.09 57.65 -13.60
CA THR A 74 -13.28 59.05 -14.02
C THR A 74 -11.99 59.60 -14.60
N TYR A 75 -12.03 60.07 -15.85
CA TYR A 75 -10.90 60.70 -16.55
C TYR A 75 -11.18 62.18 -16.81
N TYR A 76 -10.14 62.99 -16.70
CA TYR A 76 -10.15 64.38 -17.14
C TYR A 76 -9.27 64.51 -18.39
N SER A 77 -9.89 64.81 -19.53
CA SER A 77 -9.14 65.07 -20.78
C SER A 77 -9.09 66.55 -21.09
N LEU A 78 -7.89 67.08 -21.38
CA LEU A 78 -7.74 68.34 -22.07
C LEU A 78 -7.68 68.08 -23.58
N GLN A 79 -8.63 68.67 -24.31
CA GLN A 79 -8.65 68.62 -25.77
C GLN A 79 -8.28 70.00 -26.30
N SER A 80 -7.16 70.10 -27.03
CA SER A 80 -6.80 71.30 -27.80
C SER A 80 -6.71 70.95 -29.28
N SER A 81 -7.43 71.69 -30.12
CA SER A 81 -7.31 71.62 -31.58
C SER A 81 -6.60 72.87 -32.10
N LEU A 82 -5.54 72.68 -32.88
CA LEU A 82 -4.90 73.76 -33.63
C LEU A 82 -5.51 73.78 -35.04
N PRO A 83 -6.32 74.78 -35.43
CA PRO A 83 -6.85 74.86 -36.78
C PRO A 83 -5.76 75.28 -37.78
N TYR A 84 -5.60 74.51 -38.86
CA TYR A 84 -4.87 74.95 -40.06
C TYR A 84 -5.81 74.86 -41.27
N SER A 85 -6.07 75.98 -41.94
CA SER A 85 -6.74 76.00 -43.24
C SER A 85 -6.08 77.05 -44.14
N VAL A 86 -5.42 76.58 -45.21
CA VAL A 86 -5.06 77.42 -46.35
C VAL A 86 -5.83 76.89 -47.55
N THR A 87 -6.77 77.68 -48.06
CA THR A 87 -7.46 77.42 -49.34
C THR A 87 -6.94 78.37 -50.39
N THR A 88 -6.16 77.88 -51.36
CA THR A 88 -6.04 78.50 -52.70
C THR A 88 -5.77 77.44 -53.78
N PRO A 89 -6.38 77.55 -54.98
CA PRO A 89 -6.10 76.68 -56.11
C PRO A 89 -5.08 77.30 -57.09
N GLY A 90 -4.05 76.52 -57.47
CA GLY A 90 -3.31 76.65 -58.74
C GLY A 90 -1.98 77.44 -58.73
N PHE A 91 -0.89 76.71 -59.01
CA PHE A 91 0.48 77.15 -59.42
C PHE A 91 1.40 77.82 -58.35
N PRO A 92 2.75 77.76 -58.52
CA PRO A 92 3.65 77.44 -57.41
C PRO A 92 4.63 78.57 -57.01
N LEU A 93 5.00 78.53 -55.71
CA LEU A 93 6.13 79.19 -55.00
C LEU A 93 6.04 80.73 -54.82
N PRO A 94 6.79 81.36 -53.88
CA PRO A 94 7.30 80.92 -52.56
C PRO A 94 7.04 81.97 -51.45
N SER A 95 6.63 81.58 -50.23
CA SER A 95 6.91 82.38 -49.03
C SER A 95 6.82 81.54 -47.77
N THR A 96 7.93 81.52 -47.05
CA THR A 96 8.10 81.00 -45.70
C THR A 96 7.32 81.85 -44.70
N ASP A 97 6.21 81.35 -44.18
CA ASP A 97 5.66 81.79 -42.89
C ASP A 97 5.88 80.67 -41.87
N TYR A 98 6.85 80.88 -40.98
CA TYR A 98 7.14 80.00 -39.85
C TYR A 98 6.27 80.39 -38.67
N PHE A 99 5.39 79.50 -38.22
CA PHE A 99 4.68 79.64 -36.95
C PHE A 99 5.36 78.79 -35.86
N SER A 100 5.92 79.44 -34.86
CA SER A 100 6.29 78.84 -33.58
C SER A 100 5.17 79.13 -32.56
N GLY A 101 4.36 78.13 -32.25
CA GLY A 101 3.42 78.20 -31.12
C GLY A 101 3.94 77.31 -30.00
N GLU A 102 4.25 77.90 -28.84
CA GLU A 102 4.33 77.14 -27.60
C GLU A 102 2.91 76.98 -27.05
N LEU A 103 2.49 75.75 -26.77
CA LEU A 103 1.29 75.52 -25.97
C LEU A 103 1.71 75.55 -24.51
N ASN A 104 1.32 76.59 -23.79
CA ASN A 104 1.49 76.71 -22.35
C ASN A 104 0.11 76.68 -21.68
N ALA A 105 -0.17 75.61 -20.93
CA ALA A 105 -1.43 75.42 -20.23
C ALA A 105 -1.17 75.08 -18.76
N SER A 106 -1.83 75.80 -17.85
CA SER A 106 -1.85 75.48 -16.41
C SER A 106 -3.17 74.82 -16.02
N PHE A 107 -3.08 73.79 -15.19
CA PHE A 107 -4.20 73.09 -14.56
C PHE A 107 -4.09 73.23 -13.05
N THR A 108 -5.17 73.58 -12.36
CA THR A 108 -5.15 73.69 -10.91
C THR A 108 -6.12 72.70 -10.27
N ILE A 109 -5.61 71.90 -9.35
CA ILE A 109 -6.37 70.99 -8.48
C ILE A 109 -6.37 71.62 -7.08
N SER A 110 -7.54 71.98 -6.57
CA SER A 110 -7.71 72.66 -5.28
C SER A 110 -8.53 71.83 -4.29
N ASN A 111 -8.50 72.21 -3.01
CA ASN A 111 -9.17 71.54 -1.89
C ASN A 111 -8.59 70.14 -1.61
N LEU A 112 -7.27 70.02 -1.76
CA LEU A 112 -6.52 68.84 -1.34
C LEU A 112 -6.31 68.89 0.19
N ASP A 113 -6.23 67.72 0.83
CA ASP A 113 -5.83 67.62 2.24
C ASP A 113 -4.63 66.70 2.40
N ILE A 114 -3.56 66.98 1.66
CA ILE A 114 -2.33 66.18 1.70
C ILE A 114 -1.48 66.72 2.84
N LYS A 115 -1.06 65.86 3.77
CA LYS A 115 -0.22 66.25 4.91
C LYS A 115 1.27 66.22 4.55
N ASN A 116 2.06 66.98 5.30
CA ASN A 116 3.51 66.90 5.24
C ASN A 116 4.00 65.45 5.41
N GLY A 117 4.85 64.98 4.49
CA GLY A 117 5.41 63.63 4.47
C GLY A 117 4.63 62.60 3.64
N GLU A 118 3.43 62.93 3.16
CA GLU A 118 2.64 62.00 2.34
C GLU A 118 3.17 61.92 0.90
N LYS A 119 3.11 60.73 0.29
CA LYS A 119 3.50 60.55 -1.11
C LYS A 119 2.33 60.83 -2.03
N VAL A 120 2.54 61.72 -2.99
CA VAL A 120 1.59 62.08 -4.03
C VAL A 120 2.02 61.39 -5.32
N HIS A 121 1.13 60.57 -5.86
CA HIS A 121 1.27 59.93 -7.16
C HIS A 121 0.25 60.53 -8.13
N LEU A 122 0.71 60.94 -9.30
CA LEU A 122 -0.10 61.46 -10.39
C LEU A 122 0.26 60.74 -11.68
N ASN A 123 -0.69 60.08 -12.32
CA ASN A 123 -0.45 59.49 -13.63
C ASN A 123 -0.94 60.40 -14.76
N VAL A 124 -0.10 60.55 -15.78
CA VAL A 124 -0.31 61.38 -16.96
C VAL A 124 -0.13 60.50 -18.18
N GLY A 125 -1.11 60.48 -19.08
CA GLY A 125 -1.05 59.70 -20.32
C GLY A 125 -1.35 60.58 -21.51
N GLU A 126 -0.75 60.24 -22.63
CA GLU A 126 -0.83 61.01 -23.86
C GLU A 126 -1.48 60.18 -24.97
N PHE A 127 -2.37 60.80 -25.74
CA PHE A 127 -2.92 60.20 -26.95
C PHE A 127 -2.81 61.18 -28.10
N ASN A 128 -2.00 60.83 -29.10
CA ASN A 128 -1.97 61.55 -30.38
C ASN A 128 -2.86 60.80 -31.38
N ARG A 129 -3.91 61.47 -31.88
CA ARG A 129 -4.72 60.93 -32.99
C ARG A 129 -4.37 61.68 -34.27
N PHE A 130 -3.62 61.02 -35.15
CA PHE A 130 -3.36 61.51 -36.51
C PHE A 130 -4.43 60.95 -37.47
N GLY A 131 -5.21 61.83 -38.08
CA GLY A 131 -6.01 61.49 -39.25
C GLY A 131 -5.19 61.72 -40.52
N GLY A 132 -4.44 60.72 -40.97
CA GLY A 132 -3.68 60.77 -42.23
C GLY A 132 -2.22 60.31 -42.11
N THR A 133 -1.75 59.59 -43.12
CA THR A 133 -0.43 58.94 -43.18
C THR A 133 0.75 59.90 -43.25
N THR A 134 1.84 59.53 -42.56
CA THR A 134 3.23 60.03 -42.63
C THR A 134 3.46 61.51 -42.30
N GLY A 135 3.64 61.81 -41.01
CA GLY A 135 4.24 63.05 -40.53
C GLY A 135 4.91 62.83 -39.16
N THR A 136 6.10 63.40 -38.95
CA THR A 136 6.85 63.32 -37.69
C THR A 136 6.21 64.16 -36.59
N SER A 137 6.08 63.57 -35.38
CA SER A 137 5.39 64.10 -34.20
C SER A 137 6.18 65.22 -33.47
N PRO A 138 5.53 66.13 -32.72
CA PRO A 138 6.23 67.06 -31.80
C PRO A 138 7.07 66.29 -30.77
N THR A 139 8.28 66.79 -30.50
CA THR A 139 9.34 66.01 -29.82
C THR A 139 9.69 66.46 -28.41
N ASN A 140 9.08 67.49 -27.82
CA ASN A 140 9.32 67.86 -26.42
C ASN A 140 8.05 68.40 -25.73
N ILE A 141 7.39 67.55 -24.94
CA ILE A 141 6.41 67.98 -23.94
C ILE A 141 7.12 67.99 -22.59
N SER A 142 6.98 69.10 -21.87
CA SER A 142 7.47 69.25 -20.51
C SER A 142 6.32 69.55 -19.56
N TYR A 143 6.35 68.91 -18.42
CA TYR A 143 5.46 69.17 -17.31
C TYR A 143 6.21 70.00 -16.27
N THR A 144 5.50 70.79 -15.47
CA THR A 144 6.05 71.48 -14.29
C THR A 144 4.94 71.51 -13.26
N ILE A 145 5.14 70.83 -12.12
CA ILE A 145 4.15 70.83 -11.04
C ILE A 145 4.61 71.78 -9.95
N LYS A 146 3.75 72.71 -9.57
CA LYS A 146 3.88 73.54 -8.37
C LYS A 146 2.82 73.12 -7.38
N ALA A 147 3.16 73.09 -6.10
CA ALA A 147 2.20 72.76 -5.08
C ALA A 147 2.20 73.84 -3.99
N PHE A 148 1.06 74.00 -3.33
CA PHE A 148 0.74 75.18 -2.52
C PHE A 148 0.05 74.78 -1.21
N LYS A 149 0.27 75.62 -0.18
CA LYS A 149 -0.54 75.68 1.04
C LYS A 149 -0.98 77.11 1.27
N ASN A 150 -2.27 77.36 1.43
CA ASN A 150 -2.85 78.70 1.60
C ASN A 150 -2.29 79.70 0.57
N ASP A 151 -2.29 79.32 -0.72
CA ASP A 151 -1.74 80.08 -1.85
C ASP A 151 -0.23 80.39 -1.82
N THR A 152 0.51 79.87 -0.84
CA THR A 152 1.97 80.01 -0.79
C THR A 152 2.61 78.84 -1.55
N PRO A 153 3.33 79.07 -2.66
CA PRO A 153 3.98 78.00 -3.41
C PRO A 153 5.20 77.46 -2.66
N PHE A 154 5.41 76.16 -2.73
CA PHE A 154 6.70 75.56 -2.42
C PHE A 154 7.36 75.03 -3.70
N SER A 155 8.67 75.19 -3.81
CA SER A 155 9.42 74.83 -5.02
C SER A 155 9.59 73.32 -5.11
N ILE A 156 8.69 72.69 -5.84
CA ILE A 156 8.96 71.45 -6.55
C ILE A 156 8.82 71.82 -8.03
N SER A 157 9.76 71.42 -8.88
CA SER A 157 9.67 71.65 -10.32
C SER A 157 10.31 70.44 -11.00
N PHE A 158 9.47 69.58 -11.54
CA PHE A 158 9.89 68.39 -12.26
C PHE A 158 9.67 68.61 -13.74
N THR A 159 10.74 68.63 -14.52
CA THR A 159 10.67 68.63 -15.98
C THR A 159 10.96 67.21 -16.47
N ASN A 160 9.93 66.51 -16.93
CA ASN A 160 10.12 65.25 -17.67
C ASN A 160 10.06 65.55 -19.17
N THR A 161 11.02 65.03 -19.95
CA THR A 161 11.11 65.21 -21.40
C THR A 161 10.98 63.85 -22.07
N ILE A 162 9.85 63.60 -22.74
CA ILE A 162 9.57 62.34 -23.41
C ILE A 162 10.04 62.46 -24.88
N THR A 163 11.02 61.66 -25.29
CA THR A 163 11.68 61.78 -26.61
C THR A 163 11.30 60.72 -27.66
N SER A 164 10.30 59.85 -27.43
CA SER A 164 9.87 58.88 -28.47
C SER A 164 8.40 58.42 -28.34
N LEU A 165 7.64 58.54 -29.44
CA LEU A 165 6.20 58.23 -29.53
C LEU A 165 5.94 57.07 -30.51
N LEU A 166 5.65 55.90 -29.96
CA LEU A 166 4.77 54.85 -30.49
C LEU A 166 4.42 53.97 -29.26
N ASP A 167 3.13 53.71 -29.08
CA ASP A 167 2.44 53.05 -27.96
C ASP A 167 2.13 53.86 -26.68
N ASN A 168 0.87 53.68 -26.24
CA ASN A 168 0.17 54.28 -25.11
C ASN A 168 0.96 54.22 -23.80
N ARG A 169 1.88 55.16 -23.57
CA ARG A 169 2.64 55.23 -22.33
C ARG A 169 2.01 56.17 -21.31
N ASN A 170 1.84 55.62 -20.11
CA ASN A 170 1.47 56.31 -18.89
C ASN A 170 2.75 56.76 -18.18
N GLY A 171 2.97 58.05 -18.03
CA GLY A 171 3.99 58.60 -17.14
C GLY A 171 3.44 58.72 -15.71
N SER A 172 4.11 58.13 -14.72
CA SER A 172 3.79 58.37 -13.32
C SER A 172 4.73 59.41 -12.74
N LEU A 173 4.19 60.48 -12.15
CA LEU A 173 4.95 61.43 -11.36
C LEU A 173 4.68 61.18 -9.88
N SER A 174 5.74 61.04 -9.11
CA SER A 174 5.65 60.76 -7.68
C SER A 174 6.52 61.75 -6.90
N PHE A 175 5.98 62.38 -5.85
CA PHE A 175 6.76 63.23 -4.95
C PHE A 175 6.25 63.14 -3.51
N THR A 176 7.14 63.36 -2.55
CA THR A 176 6.75 63.46 -1.13
C THR A 176 6.41 64.91 -0.81
N ALA A 177 5.26 65.13 -0.18
CA ALA A 177 4.80 66.44 0.24
C ALA A 177 5.78 67.04 1.28
N PRO A 178 6.47 68.15 0.98
CA PRO A 178 7.45 68.74 1.89
C PRO A 178 6.80 69.57 3.01
N ASN A 179 5.50 69.88 2.86
CA ASN A 179 4.59 70.53 3.80
C ASN A 179 3.17 70.07 3.43
N ASP A 180 2.18 70.41 4.26
CA ASP A 180 0.77 70.22 3.89
C ASP A 180 0.48 70.87 2.53
N ILE A 181 -0.36 70.25 1.69
CA ILE A 181 -0.72 70.73 0.36
C ILE A 181 -2.24 70.84 0.27
N ASP A 182 -2.75 72.01 -0.07
CA ASP A 182 -4.17 72.24 -0.36
C ASP A 182 -4.48 72.51 -1.83
N LYS A 183 -3.45 72.77 -2.64
CA LYS A 183 -3.56 73.05 -4.07
C LYS A 183 -2.33 72.59 -4.84
N ILE A 184 -2.53 71.97 -6.00
CA ILE A 184 -1.50 71.59 -6.96
C ILE A 184 -1.80 72.27 -8.30
N GLU A 185 -0.81 72.96 -8.86
CA GLU A 185 -0.83 73.51 -10.22
C GLU A 185 0.10 72.69 -11.11
N ILE A 186 -0.40 72.25 -12.26
CA ILE A 186 0.36 71.51 -13.27
C ILE A 186 0.44 72.39 -14.50
N GLN A 187 1.63 72.87 -14.80
CA GLN A 187 1.93 73.57 -16.03
C GLN A 187 2.44 72.58 -17.08
N VAL A 188 1.89 72.64 -18.28
CA VAL A 188 2.28 71.84 -19.43
C VAL A 188 2.79 72.77 -20.51
N ILE A 189 4.03 72.54 -20.95
CA ILE A 189 4.66 73.28 -22.05
C ILE A 189 4.99 72.27 -23.15
N ALA A 190 4.29 72.37 -24.26
CA ALA A 190 4.62 71.62 -25.47
C ALA A 190 5.32 72.56 -26.47
N SER A 191 6.55 72.21 -26.85
CA SER A 191 7.36 72.95 -27.82
C SER A 191 7.62 72.08 -29.05
N LYS A 192 7.49 72.67 -30.25
CA LYS A 192 7.85 72.01 -31.50
C LYS A 192 9.28 72.43 -31.88
N PRO A 193 10.24 71.51 -32.08
CA PRO A 193 11.50 71.91 -32.68
C PRO A 193 11.30 72.23 -34.16
N TYR A 194 12.00 73.27 -34.62
CA TYR A 194 12.16 73.62 -36.03
C TYR A 194 12.69 72.39 -36.77
N ASN A 195 11.86 71.78 -37.63
CA ASN A 195 12.26 71.27 -38.94
C ASN A 195 11.06 70.77 -39.76
N SER A 196 11.25 70.85 -41.07
CA SER A 196 10.30 71.01 -42.17
C SER A 196 9.51 69.75 -42.57
N VAL A 197 8.17 69.75 -42.42
CA VAL A 197 7.22 69.05 -43.31
C VAL A 197 5.86 69.77 -43.25
N ALA A 198 5.24 70.03 -44.41
CA ALA A 198 3.87 70.54 -44.51
C ALA A 198 2.88 69.44 -44.12
N ILE A 199 2.06 69.68 -43.08
CA ILE A 199 1.04 68.74 -42.62
C ILE A 199 -0.30 69.16 -43.24
N THR A 200 -0.87 68.32 -44.11
CA THR A 200 -2.28 68.42 -44.54
C THR A 200 -3.12 67.52 -43.65
N GLY A 201 -3.64 68.06 -42.54
CA GLY A 201 -4.56 67.35 -41.65
C GLY A 201 -4.70 68.02 -40.27
N GLN A 202 -5.88 67.87 -39.64
CA GLN A 202 -6.08 68.32 -38.25
C GLN A 202 -5.23 67.43 -37.32
N THR A 203 -4.30 68.04 -36.58
CA THR A 203 -3.55 67.35 -35.54
C THR A 203 -4.25 67.56 -34.21
N ARG A 204 -4.57 66.49 -33.49
CA ARG A 204 -5.22 66.54 -32.18
C ARG A 204 -4.30 65.90 -31.13
N LEU A 205 -3.88 66.73 -30.17
CA LEU A 205 -3.15 66.30 -28.97
C LEU A 205 -4.16 66.21 -27.83
N ASP A 206 -4.39 65.00 -27.31
CA ASP A 206 -5.18 64.76 -26.11
C ASP A 206 -4.24 64.40 -24.95
N ILE A 207 -4.20 65.26 -23.93
CA ILE A 207 -3.49 65.00 -22.68
C ILE A 207 -4.52 64.56 -21.63
N ARG A 208 -4.30 63.40 -21.03
CA ARG A 208 -5.19 62.83 -20.00
C ARG A 208 -4.46 62.73 -18.68
N PHE A 209 -5.11 63.22 -17.63
CA PHE A 209 -4.69 63.01 -16.25
C PHE A 209 -5.61 61.97 -15.62
N TYR A 210 -5.03 60.95 -14.98
CA TYR A 210 -5.79 59.93 -14.28
C TYR A 210 -5.14 59.60 -12.95
N GLY A 211 -5.99 59.41 -11.92
CA GLY A 211 -5.56 58.93 -10.61
C GLY A 211 -4.58 59.86 -9.91
N LEU A 212 -5.12 60.81 -9.13
CA LEU A 212 -4.36 61.42 -8.04
C LEU A 212 -4.53 60.49 -6.83
N TYR A 213 -3.43 59.89 -6.39
CA TYR A 213 -3.40 59.03 -5.21
C TYR A 213 -2.44 59.63 -4.19
N VAL A 214 -2.91 59.71 -2.95
CA VAL A 214 -2.12 60.19 -1.83
C VAL A 214 -1.97 58.99 -0.90
N ASN A 215 -0.72 58.64 -0.60
CA ASN A 215 -0.42 57.56 0.32
C ASN A 215 -0.06 58.18 1.68
N PRO A 216 -1.00 58.25 2.63
CA PRO A 216 -0.73 58.68 3.98
C PRO A 216 0.08 57.57 4.67
N LEU A 217 1.38 57.80 4.86
CA LEU A 217 2.30 56.90 5.54
C LEU A 217 2.50 55.54 4.84
N CYS A 218 3.44 55.49 3.89
CA CYS A 218 4.24 54.26 3.77
C CYS A 218 5.22 54.22 4.96
N GLU A 219 4.72 53.86 6.14
CA GLU A 219 5.55 52.97 6.95
C GLU A 219 5.81 51.75 6.06
N GLN A 220 7.09 51.47 5.83
CA GLN A 220 7.56 50.49 4.86
C GLN A 220 6.67 49.26 4.90
N GLN A 221 6.20 48.79 3.74
CA GLN A 221 5.54 47.51 3.66
C GLN A 221 6.50 46.51 4.35
N VAL A 222 6.12 46.04 5.54
CA VAL A 222 6.83 44.96 6.19
C VAL A 222 6.39 43.75 5.39
N ILE A 223 7.08 43.54 4.26
CA ILE A 223 6.88 42.36 3.43
C ILE A 223 7.41 41.21 4.28
N THR A 224 6.46 40.59 5.00
CA THR A 224 6.63 39.40 5.83
C THR A 224 6.37 38.13 5.01
N THR A 225 6.45 38.21 3.68
CA THR A 225 6.31 37.03 2.82
C THR A 225 7.66 36.34 2.72
N CYS A 226 7.93 35.51 3.72
CA CYS A 226 9.06 34.61 3.77
C CYS A 226 9.01 33.63 2.60
N ASN A 227 10.19 33.22 2.10
CA ASN A 227 10.33 32.26 1.02
C ASN A 227 9.59 32.66 -0.27
N GLN A 228 9.37 33.96 -0.49
CA GLN A 228 8.78 34.50 -1.71
C GLN A 228 9.64 35.58 -2.33
N GLU A 229 9.46 35.73 -3.63
CA GLU A 229 10.10 36.76 -4.43
C GLU A 229 9.49 38.13 -4.15
N VAL A 230 10.29 39.04 -3.62
CA VAL A 230 9.89 40.39 -3.31
C VAL A 230 10.54 41.35 -4.30
N ASN A 231 9.76 41.77 -5.30
CA ASN A 231 10.23 42.66 -6.35
C ASN A 231 10.58 44.06 -5.80
N LEU A 232 11.74 44.59 -6.17
CA LEU A 232 12.22 45.93 -5.82
C LEU A 232 11.59 47.00 -6.73
N ILE A 233 10.26 47.03 -6.76
CA ILE A 233 9.44 47.93 -7.58
C ILE A 233 8.83 49.05 -6.74
N ASN A 234 8.40 50.14 -7.38
CA ASN A 234 7.94 51.36 -6.70
C ASN A 234 6.62 51.20 -5.93
N SER A 235 5.81 50.18 -6.28
CA SER A 235 4.61 49.81 -5.52
C SER A 235 4.93 49.13 -4.20
N ASN A 236 6.05 48.39 -4.13
CA ASN A 236 6.48 47.66 -2.93
C ASN A 236 7.39 48.50 -2.03
N PHE A 237 8.28 49.30 -2.62
CA PHE A 237 9.24 50.10 -1.86
C PHE A 237 9.49 51.50 -2.43
N ASN A 238 10.04 52.37 -1.58
CA ASN A 238 10.54 53.67 -2.00
C ASN A 238 11.93 53.54 -2.67
N ASN A 239 11.94 53.10 -3.93
CA ASN A 239 13.16 52.92 -4.69
C ASN A 239 13.57 54.21 -5.43
N GLN A 240 14.88 54.42 -5.56
CA GLN A 240 15.50 55.41 -6.43
C GLN A 240 16.40 54.69 -7.42
N LEU A 241 16.27 55.02 -8.70
CA LEU A 241 17.11 54.47 -9.75
C LEU A 241 18.26 55.42 -10.06
N THR A 242 19.50 54.92 -10.01
CA THR A 242 20.68 55.62 -10.52
C THR A 242 21.31 54.79 -11.62
N THR A 243 21.57 55.43 -12.76
CA THR A 243 22.22 54.79 -13.90
C THR A 243 23.53 55.47 -14.25
N SER A 244 24.53 54.69 -14.65
CA SER A 244 25.66 55.19 -15.44
C SER A 244 25.61 54.52 -16.82
N GLY A 245 26.00 55.22 -17.89
CA GLY A 245 25.92 54.72 -19.26
C GLY A 245 24.56 54.93 -19.95
N THR A 246 24.41 54.43 -21.18
CA THR A 246 23.18 54.58 -21.98
C THR A 246 22.25 53.39 -21.72
N ILE A 247 21.23 53.58 -20.88
CA ILE A 247 20.21 52.57 -20.56
C ILE A 247 18.84 53.07 -21.03
N SER A 248 18.25 52.37 -22.00
CA SER A 248 16.90 52.68 -22.48
C SER A 248 15.86 52.07 -21.55
N GLY A 249 14.80 52.82 -21.23
CA GLY A 249 13.71 52.31 -20.39
C GLY A 249 14.13 51.95 -18.97
N ALA A 250 15.15 52.60 -18.40
CA ALA A 250 15.69 52.27 -17.08
C ALA A 250 14.62 52.14 -15.98
N ASN A 251 13.61 53.03 -16.00
CA ASN A 251 12.50 53.03 -15.05
C ASN A 251 11.59 51.79 -15.12
N ASN A 252 11.68 50.99 -16.18
CA ASN A 252 10.90 49.76 -16.33
C ASN A 252 11.22 48.74 -15.23
N VAL A 253 12.47 48.71 -14.74
CA VAL A 253 12.90 47.81 -13.65
C VAL A 253 12.19 48.11 -12.32
N LEU A 254 11.61 49.31 -12.18
CA LEU A 254 10.89 49.73 -10.98
C LEU A 254 9.36 49.75 -11.15
N ASN A 255 8.83 49.34 -12.31
CA ASN A 255 7.40 49.37 -12.59
C ASN A 255 6.70 48.05 -12.21
N ASP A 256 5.36 48.03 -12.20
CA ASP A 256 4.58 46.85 -11.82
C ASP A 256 4.45 45.82 -12.95
N ASN A 257 4.83 46.18 -14.18
CA ASN A 257 4.73 45.30 -15.33
C ASN A 257 6.05 44.54 -15.52
N LEU A 258 6.11 43.31 -14.99
CA LEU A 258 7.29 42.43 -15.02
C LEU A 258 7.72 41.97 -16.43
N ASN A 259 7.04 42.43 -17.49
CA ASN A 259 7.41 42.21 -18.88
C ASN A 259 8.10 43.42 -19.52
N ASP A 260 8.09 44.58 -18.87
CA ASP A 260 8.85 45.72 -19.34
C ASP A 260 10.32 45.57 -18.90
N ALA A 261 11.26 45.88 -19.80
CA ALA A 261 12.68 45.76 -19.51
C ALA A 261 13.42 47.08 -19.68
N ALA A 262 14.46 47.28 -18.87
CA ALA A 262 15.52 48.22 -19.17
C ALA A 262 16.53 47.57 -20.12
N THR A 263 16.79 48.20 -21.26
CA THR A 263 17.77 47.71 -22.23
C THR A 263 19.10 48.41 -22.05
N PHE A 264 20.14 47.60 -21.88
CA PHE A 264 21.48 48.03 -21.47
C PHE A 264 22.46 48.02 -22.65
N LEU A 265 23.16 49.14 -22.88
CA LEU A 265 24.31 49.21 -23.78
C LEU A 265 25.60 49.44 -22.95
N ILE A 266 26.34 48.33 -22.82
CA ILE A 266 27.72 48.04 -22.37
C ILE A 266 28.52 49.22 -21.77
N SER A 267 28.97 49.03 -20.52
CA SER A 267 29.69 49.96 -19.60
C SER A 267 28.84 50.80 -18.63
N GLY A 268 27.55 50.46 -18.49
CA GLY A 268 26.68 51.06 -17.50
C GLY A 268 26.64 50.34 -16.16
N ASN A 269 26.13 51.03 -15.15
CA ASN A 269 25.67 50.46 -13.89
C ASN A 269 24.20 50.81 -13.74
N LEU A 270 23.36 49.86 -13.33
CA LEU A 270 22.01 50.14 -12.86
C LEU A 270 21.99 49.87 -11.35
N THR A 271 21.76 50.91 -10.57
CA THR A 271 21.69 50.86 -9.11
C THR A 271 20.28 51.20 -8.66
N ILE A 272 19.66 50.27 -7.92
CA ILE A 272 18.40 50.48 -7.23
C ILE A 272 18.75 50.78 -5.78
N SER A 273 18.39 51.99 -5.31
CA SER A 273 18.59 52.43 -3.92
C SER A 273 17.26 52.44 -3.19
N ASN A 274 17.25 52.06 -1.92
CA ASN A 274 16.06 52.00 -1.10
C ASN A 274 16.29 52.78 0.20
N SER A 275 15.25 53.44 0.72
CA SER A 275 15.31 54.04 2.06
C SER A 275 15.38 53.01 3.18
N LYS A 276 14.98 51.75 2.92
CA LYS A 276 15.09 50.60 3.82
C LYS A 276 16.48 50.00 3.75
N VAL A 277 17.03 49.68 4.91
CA VAL A 277 18.18 48.77 5.03
C VAL A 277 17.63 47.36 5.18
N PHE A 278 17.92 46.52 4.20
CA PHE A 278 17.65 45.09 4.23
C PHE A 278 18.68 44.39 5.12
N SER A 279 18.26 43.39 5.89
CA SER A 279 19.16 42.59 6.72
C SER A 279 20.08 41.71 5.85
N GLY A 280 21.25 41.36 6.40
CA GLY A 280 22.06 40.29 5.82
C GLY A 280 21.34 38.93 5.96
N GLY A 281 21.65 37.99 5.06
CA GLY A 281 20.99 36.68 4.99
C GLY A 281 19.94 36.58 3.87
N GLN A 282 19.67 37.67 3.15
CA GLN A 282 18.72 37.68 2.03
C GLN A 282 19.40 37.33 0.70
N TYR A 283 18.69 36.62 -0.18
CA TYR A 283 19.13 36.43 -1.56
C TYR A 283 18.71 37.62 -2.39
N VAL A 284 19.65 38.19 -3.15
CA VAL A 284 19.40 39.34 -4.03
C VAL A 284 19.71 38.97 -5.46
N ALA A 285 18.81 39.32 -6.38
CA ALA A 285 18.94 38.93 -7.77
C ALA A 285 18.36 39.94 -8.76
N PHE A 286 18.82 39.83 -10.00
CA PHE A 286 18.23 40.47 -11.18
C PHE A 286 17.73 39.41 -12.15
N GLU A 287 16.51 39.60 -12.66
CA GLU A 287 15.98 38.84 -13.79
C GLU A 287 16.32 39.55 -15.09
N LEU A 288 16.95 38.82 -16.02
CA LEU A 288 17.45 39.37 -17.27
C LEU A 288 17.28 38.41 -18.46
N GLN A 289 17.42 38.97 -19.66
CA GLN A 289 17.44 38.24 -20.93
C GLN A 289 18.46 38.90 -21.87
N GLU A 290 19.32 38.10 -22.48
CA GLU A 290 20.29 38.54 -23.49
C GLU A 290 19.69 38.51 -24.91
N SER A 291 20.07 39.45 -25.78
CA SER A 291 19.44 39.63 -27.11
C SER A 291 20.37 39.46 -28.33
N SER A 292 21.66 39.15 -28.16
CA SER A 292 22.62 38.98 -29.27
C SER A 292 23.47 37.71 -29.16
N LEU A 293 23.91 37.21 -30.32
CA LEU A 293 24.22 35.81 -30.64
C LEU A 293 25.71 35.47 -30.84
N LEU A 294 26.66 36.37 -30.55
CA LEU A 294 28.05 36.23 -31.00
C LEU A 294 29.15 36.42 -29.94
N ASP A 295 28.82 36.83 -28.71
CA ASP A 295 29.85 37.33 -27.80
C ASP A 295 30.13 36.34 -26.65
N LEU A 296 31.21 35.58 -26.81
CA LEU A 296 31.84 34.82 -25.75
C LEU A 296 32.48 35.80 -24.74
N GLY A 297 31.85 36.02 -23.58
CA GLY A 297 32.54 36.67 -22.45
C GLY A 297 31.76 37.69 -21.61
N TYR A 298 30.43 37.59 -21.49
CA TYR A 298 29.70 38.43 -20.52
C TYR A 298 30.18 38.14 -19.10
N THR A 299 30.57 39.21 -18.40
CA THR A 299 30.72 39.18 -16.94
C THR A 299 29.70 40.13 -16.35
N TYR A 300 28.70 39.59 -15.65
CA TYR A 300 27.78 40.37 -14.84
C TYR A 300 28.32 40.44 -13.42
N THR A 301 28.37 41.62 -12.82
CA THR A 301 28.69 41.76 -11.41
C THR A 301 27.49 42.36 -10.70
N ILE A 302 26.97 41.61 -9.73
CA ILE A 302 25.92 42.05 -8.83
C ILE A 302 26.60 42.49 -7.54
N GLU A 303 26.29 43.69 -7.10
CA GLU A 303 26.83 44.28 -5.89
C GLU A 303 25.70 44.68 -4.97
N THR A 304 25.89 44.46 -3.67
CA THR A 304 25.10 45.13 -2.64
C THR A 304 25.91 46.26 -2.05
N LEU A 305 25.24 47.36 -1.74
CA LEU A 305 25.88 48.57 -1.24
C LEU A 305 25.16 49.11 -0.01
N ILE A 306 25.92 49.82 0.82
CA ILE A 306 25.40 50.69 1.86
C ILE A 306 25.93 52.12 1.64
N ASN A 307 25.01 53.09 1.49
CA ASN A 307 25.36 54.50 1.27
C ASN A 307 26.38 54.72 0.12
N GLY A 308 26.25 53.97 -0.97
CA GLY A 308 27.12 54.07 -2.15
C GLY A 308 28.42 53.26 -2.08
N GLN A 309 28.75 52.64 -0.94
CA GLN A 309 29.91 51.76 -0.78
C GLN A 309 29.52 50.31 -1.02
N THR A 310 30.23 49.61 -1.92
CA THR A 310 30.05 48.16 -2.13
C THR A 310 30.46 47.43 -0.85
N ILE A 311 29.55 46.59 -0.34
CA ILE A 311 29.78 45.76 0.85
C ILE A 311 29.95 44.29 0.48
N GLU A 312 29.22 43.80 -0.52
CA GLU A 312 29.40 42.47 -1.10
C GLU A 312 29.26 42.55 -2.62
N SER A 313 29.96 41.65 -3.31
CA SER A 313 30.01 41.62 -4.76
C SER A 313 30.15 40.19 -5.23
N LYS A 314 29.43 39.84 -6.30
CA LYS A 314 29.51 38.54 -6.96
C LYS A 314 29.53 38.73 -8.47
N SER A 315 30.56 38.17 -9.11
CA SER A 315 30.70 38.17 -10.56
C SER A 315 30.30 36.81 -11.16
N PHE A 316 29.54 36.87 -12.24
CA PHE A 316 29.06 35.74 -13.02
C PHE A 316 29.68 35.84 -14.41
N SER A 317 30.55 34.89 -14.77
CA SER A 317 31.26 34.86 -16.05
C SER A 317 31.06 33.49 -16.72
N ASN A 318 31.23 33.42 -18.05
CA ASN A 318 31.12 32.19 -18.82
C ASN A 318 29.81 31.41 -18.58
N LEU A 319 28.68 32.13 -18.51
CA LEU A 319 27.34 31.59 -18.25
C LEU A 319 26.75 30.72 -19.39
N GLY A 320 27.60 30.04 -20.18
CA GLY A 320 27.21 29.03 -21.17
C GLY A 320 26.15 29.49 -22.18
N ILE A 321 26.32 30.70 -22.75
CA ILE A 321 25.32 31.27 -23.67
C ILE A 321 25.77 30.96 -25.10
N THR A 322 25.03 30.12 -25.82
CA THR A 322 25.24 29.90 -27.27
C THR A 322 23.90 29.91 -27.98
N LEU A 323 23.84 30.70 -29.06
CA LEU A 323 22.73 30.94 -29.99
C LEU A 323 21.30 30.82 -29.40
N ALA A 324 20.71 31.97 -29.06
CA ALA A 324 19.27 32.22 -28.86
C ALA A 324 18.61 31.62 -27.59
N ALA A 325 19.22 31.83 -26.42
CA ALA A 325 18.46 31.81 -25.17
C ALA A 325 17.39 32.93 -25.19
N THR A 326 16.14 32.56 -25.49
CA THR A 326 14.98 33.48 -25.52
C THR A 326 14.28 33.60 -24.15
N GLY A 327 14.71 32.84 -23.15
CA GLY A 327 14.10 32.81 -21.81
C GLY A 327 14.73 33.80 -20.83
N LYS A 328 13.91 34.32 -19.91
CA LYS A 328 14.39 35.10 -18.75
C LYS A 328 15.14 34.19 -17.78
N ARG A 329 16.20 34.71 -17.14
CA ARG A 329 16.93 34.02 -16.06
C ARG A 329 17.27 34.96 -14.93
N SER A 330 17.42 34.40 -13.74
CA SER A 330 17.80 35.15 -12.54
C SER A 330 19.28 34.94 -12.21
N LEU A 331 20.01 36.04 -12.01
CA LEU A 331 21.37 36.04 -11.48
C LEU A 331 21.36 36.67 -10.08
N GLY A 332 21.99 36.04 -9.09
CA GLY A 332 21.96 36.56 -7.73
C GLY A 332 22.83 35.78 -6.75
N PHE A 333 22.95 36.30 -5.52
CA PHE A 333 23.70 35.67 -4.44
C PHE A 333 23.06 35.96 -3.07
N SER A 334 23.34 35.10 -2.10
CA SER A 334 22.93 35.32 -0.70
C SER A 334 23.89 36.30 -0.04
N THR A 335 23.34 37.38 0.50
CA THR A 335 24.06 38.42 1.24
C THR A 335 24.37 37.93 2.65
N THR A 336 25.49 38.39 3.22
CA THR A 336 25.83 38.21 4.64
C THR A 336 25.76 39.51 5.43
N LEU A 337 25.77 40.66 4.74
CA LEU A 337 25.78 41.99 5.35
C LEU A 337 24.51 42.79 4.99
N PRO A 338 24.04 43.69 5.87
CA PRO A 338 22.90 44.55 5.58
C PRO A 338 23.16 45.53 4.43
N PHE A 339 22.21 45.73 3.52
CA PHE A 339 22.34 46.58 2.34
C PHE A 339 21.14 47.50 2.14
N ASN A 340 21.32 48.63 1.48
CA ASN A 340 20.19 49.49 1.06
C ASN A 340 20.23 49.83 -0.43
N GLN A 341 21.21 49.32 -1.18
CA GLN A 341 21.23 49.43 -2.63
C GLN A 341 21.70 48.12 -3.25
N VAL A 342 21.19 47.86 -4.45
CA VAL A 342 21.59 46.73 -5.28
C VAL A 342 22.02 47.28 -6.63
N ARG A 343 23.17 46.86 -7.13
CA ARG A 343 23.70 47.27 -8.43
C ARG A 343 23.98 46.06 -9.30
N ILE A 344 23.62 46.17 -10.57
CA ILE A 344 24.14 45.30 -11.62
C ILE A 344 25.02 46.10 -12.56
N SER A 345 26.19 45.54 -12.86
CA SER A 345 27.14 46.02 -13.84
C SER A 345 27.49 44.89 -14.80
N GLY A 346 27.83 45.23 -16.05
CA GLY A 346 28.14 44.24 -17.08
C GLY A 346 29.35 44.66 -17.91
N THR A 347 30.30 43.75 -18.10
CA THR A 347 31.39 43.89 -19.06
C THR A 347 31.17 42.87 -20.18
N VAL A 348 31.17 43.33 -21.44
CA VAL A 348 30.94 42.50 -22.63
C VAL A 348 32.06 42.72 -23.63
N VAL A 349 32.45 41.66 -24.34
CA VAL A 349 33.31 41.73 -25.52
C VAL A 349 32.42 41.69 -26.77
N GLY A 350 31.91 42.84 -27.27
CA GLY A 350 31.13 42.94 -28.52
C GLY A 350 29.97 43.96 -28.51
N THR A 351 28.89 43.76 -29.31
CA THR A 351 27.81 44.76 -29.56
C THR A 351 26.44 44.38 -28.98
N ALA A 352 26.40 43.48 -28.01
CA ALA A 352 25.15 42.95 -27.50
C ALA A 352 24.38 43.84 -26.51
N THR A 353 23.06 43.71 -26.53
CA THR A 353 22.14 44.30 -25.55
C THR A 353 21.62 43.27 -24.56
N VAL A 354 21.40 43.71 -23.32
CA VAL A 354 20.77 42.90 -22.26
C VAL A 354 19.51 43.62 -21.79
N SER A 355 18.43 42.87 -21.64
CA SER A 355 17.17 43.33 -21.07
C SER A 355 17.12 42.93 -19.61
N ILE A 356 17.00 43.89 -18.70
CA ILE A 356 16.80 43.67 -17.26
C ILE A 356 15.32 43.93 -16.97
N TYR A 357 14.60 42.93 -16.47
CA TYR A 357 13.15 43.03 -16.22
C TYR A 357 12.86 43.52 -14.81
N ARG A 358 13.52 42.94 -13.81
CA ARG A 358 13.32 43.28 -12.40
C ARG A 358 14.54 42.96 -11.55
N ALA A 359 14.60 43.59 -10.39
CA ALA A 359 15.40 43.12 -9.27
C ALA A 359 14.48 42.63 -8.17
N PHE A 360 14.89 41.61 -7.43
CA PHE A 360 14.11 41.06 -6.35
C PHE A 360 15.01 40.58 -5.21
N ILE A 361 14.40 40.45 -4.04
CA ILE A 361 15.00 39.82 -2.87
C ILE A 361 14.16 38.61 -2.46
N ILE A 362 14.79 37.61 -1.86
CA ILE A 362 14.11 36.52 -1.16
C ILE A 362 14.64 36.53 0.27
N GLU A 363 13.72 36.76 1.20
CA GLU A 363 14.00 36.58 2.62
C GLU A 363 13.74 35.12 2.98
N ASN A 364 14.81 34.41 3.32
CA ASN A 364 14.70 33.08 3.88
C ASN A 364 14.35 33.22 5.38
N CYS A 365 13.11 32.97 5.74
CA CYS A 365 12.70 32.85 7.14
C CYS A 365 12.51 31.36 7.45
N ALA A 366 13.59 30.62 7.67
CA ALA A 366 13.49 29.20 7.95
C ALA A 366 13.19 28.95 9.44
N ASP A 367 12.02 28.37 9.70
CA ASP A 367 11.99 27.07 10.37
C ASP A 367 12.19 26.00 9.29
N ASP A 368 12.85 24.89 9.59
CA ASP A 368 13.04 23.79 8.63
C ASP A 368 11.67 23.30 8.12
N TYR A 369 11.50 23.17 6.79
CA TYR A 369 10.28 22.62 6.22
C TYR A 369 10.18 21.14 6.61
N GLU A 370 9.12 20.77 7.34
CA GLU A 370 8.93 19.40 7.80
C GLU A 370 8.52 18.49 6.63
N LEU A 371 9.48 17.68 6.18
CA LEU A 371 9.27 16.70 5.13
C LEU A 371 8.50 15.48 5.65
N ILE A 372 7.40 15.15 4.98
CA ILE A 372 6.63 13.92 5.22
C ILE A 372 7.44 12.73 4.74
N CYS A 373 7.52 11.69 5.59
CA CYS A 373 8.21 10.45 5.27
C CYS A 373 7.74 9.85 3.94
N ASN A 374 8.70 9.35 3.15
CA ASN A 374 8.52 8.58 1.93
C ASN A 374 7.62 9.24 0.87
N THR A 375 7.47 10.57 0.94
CA THR A 375 6.67 11.38 0.02
C THR A 375 7.57 12.31 -0.80
N ASN A 376 7.46 12.25 -2.12
CA ASN A 376 8.18 13.16 -3.01
C ASN A 376 7.70 14.60 -2.80
N THR A 377 8.61 15.50 -2.43
CA THR A 377 8.32 16.92 -2.20
C THR A 377 9.08 17.78 -3.22
N PRO A 378 8.38 18.64 -3.99
CA PRO A 378 9.04 19.53 -4.93
C PRO A 378 9.82 20.63 -4.21
N VAL A 379 11.04 20.91 -4.67
CA VAL A 379 11.90 21.96 -4.13
C VAL A 379 11.59 23.28 -4.82
N ILE A 380 10.63 24.03 -4.26
CA ILE A 380 10.10 25.26 -4.85
C ILE A 380 10.36 26.46 -3.96
N GLN A 381 10.07 27.66 -4.48
CA GLN A 381 10.32 28.91 -3.79
C GLN A 381 9.61 28.96 -2.44
N ASN A 382 8.31 28.63 -2.39
CA ASN A 382 7.48 28.78 -1.20
C ASN A 382 7.91 27.93 0.02
N ASN A 383 8.41 26.71 -0.18
CA ASN A 383 8.75 25.80 0.91
C ASN A 383 10.24 25.80 1.28
N PHE A 384 11.15 26.05 0.32
CA PHE A 384 12.60 25.96 0.56
C PHE A 384 13.38 27.22 0.19
N ALA A 385 12.70 28.34 -0.11
CA ALA A 385 13.30 29.51 -0.74
C ALA A 385 14.17 29.11 -1.95
N ALA A 386 13.67 28.16 -2.74
CA ALA A 386 14.45 27.56 -3.82
C ALA A 386 14.76 28.56 -4.94
N ILE A 387 15.97 28.45 -5.49
CA ILE A 387 16.43 29.26 -6.61
C ILE A 387 17.08 28.41 -7.70
N ILE A 388 17.15 28.94 -8.91
CA ILE A 388 18.03 28.42 -9.95
C ILE A 388 19.45 28.94 -9.73
N ASN A 389 20.40 28.05 -9.47
CA ASN A 389 21.80 28.44 -9.34
C ASN A 389 22.45 28.59 -10.73
N ALA A 390 22.67 29.84 -11.15
CA ALA A 390 23.23 30.17 -12.45
C ALA A 390 24.69 29.72 -12.65
N GLU A 391 25.47 29.50 -11.58
CA GLU A 391 26.86 29.04 -11.71
C GLU A 391 26.98 27.59 -12.19
N ARG A 392 25.91 26.80 -12.03
CA ARG A 392 25.83 25.38 -12.42
C ARG A 392 24.67 25.08 -13.35
N SER A 393 24.01 26.11 -13.87
CA SER A 393 22.96 25.99 -14.89
C SER A 393 23.47 26.57 -16.21
N GLY A 394 23.52 25.76 -17.27
CA GLY A 394 24.04 26.18 -18.57
C GLY A 394 24.72 25.04 -19.33
N ASN A 395 25.47 25.38 -20.39
CA ASN A 395 26.21 24.43 -21.22
C ASN A 395 27.74 24.54 -21.04
N SER A 396 28.47 23.47 -21.36
CA SER A 396 29.94 23.43 -21.28
C SER A 396 30.67 23.61 -22.62
N ALA A 397 29.97 23.58 -23.76
CA ALA A 397 30.59 23.58 -25.09
C ALA A 397 30.35 24.88 -25.88
N ILE A 398 31.44 25.46 -26.38
CA ILE A 398 31.52 26.75 -27.11
C ILE A 398 30.95 26.69 -28.55
N LEU A 399 30.62 25.51 -29.09
CA LEU A 399 30.45 25.31 -30.55
C LEU A 399 29.11 24.71 -31.02
N THR A 400 28.08 24.61 -30.17
CA THR A 400 26.78 24.06 -30.59
C THR A 400 25.81 25.15 -31.02
N ALA A 401 25.41 25.13 -32.29
CA ALA A 401 24.25 25.87 -32.79
C ALA A 401 22.96 25.21 -32.31
N GLY A 402 22.24 25.86 -31.39
CA GLY A 402 20.90 25.48 -30.94
C GLY A 402 20.57 26.06 -29.57
N ASN A 403 19.36 26.56 -29.39
CA ASN A 403 18.83 27.06 -28.11
C ASN A 403 18.76 25.88 -27.13
N ILE A 404 19.32 26.00 -25.92
CA ILE A 404 19.43 24.85 -25.01
C ILE A 404 18.54 24.97 -23.76
N TYR A 405 18.10 26.18 -23.40
CA TYR A 405 17.30 26.41 -22.20
C TYR A 405 16.18 27.42 -22.43
N GLU A 406 14.94 27.03 -22.10
CA GLU A 406 13.78 27.92 -22.05
C GLU A 406 13.17 27.92 -20.65
N ASN A 407 12.91 29.11 -20.11
CA ASN A 407 12.21 29.37 -18.84
C ASN A 407 12.73 28.61 -17.60
N PRO A 408 14.04 28.68 -17.26
CA PRO A 408 14.61 27.94 -16.13
C PRO A 408 13.94 28.24 -14.78
N ASN A 409 13.45 29.48 -14.59
CA ASN A 409 12.77 29.89 -13.36
C ASN A 409 11.47 29.09 -13.08
N ASN A 410 10.88 28.45 -14.09
CA ASN A 410 9.71 27.59 -13.93
C ASN A 410 9.97 26.40 -13.01
N VAL A 411 11.23 25.93 -12.89
CA VAL A 411 11.53 24.72 -12.10
C VAL A 411 11.31 24.92 -10.59
N VAL A 412 11.41 26.15 -10.12
CA VAL A 412 11.25 26.53 -8.71
C VAL A 412 9.96 27.30 -8.43
N ASP A 413 9.10 27.46 -9.43
CA ASP A 413 7.84 28.16 -9.24
C ASP A 413 6.78 27.28 -8.54
N ASN A 414 5.64 27.88 -8.19
CA ASN A 414 4.56 27.19 -7.47
C ASN A 414 3.55 26.48 -8.39
N ASN A 415 3.74 26.52 -9.71
CA ASN A 415 2.84 25.93 -10.68
C ASN A 415 3.34 24.53 -11.13
N PRO A 416 2.67 23.44 -10.74
CA PRO A 416 3.13 22.07 -11.02
C PRO A 416 3.13 21.67 -12.51
N ASP A 417 2.55 22.52 -13.37
CA ASP A 417 2.49 22.31 -14.81
C ASP A 417 3.51 23.13 -15.59
N ASN A 418 4.17 24.09 -14.94
CA ASN A 418 5.25 24.83 -15.57
C ASN A 418 6.52 23.97 -15.60
N TYR A 419 7.31 24.13 -16.67
CA TYR A 419 8.55 23.41 -16.86
C TYR A 419 9.60 24.29 -17.53
N ALA A 420 10.86 23.95 -17.30
CA ALA A 420 11.97 24.38 -18.11
C ALA A 420 12.29 23.33 -19.17
N THR A 421 12.79 23.76 -20.32
CA THR A 421 13.16 22.85 -21.42
C THR A 421 14.68 22.76 -21.50
N ILE A 422 15.24 21.54 -21.48
CA ILE A 422 16.66 21.25 -21.74
C ILE A 422 16.81 20.49 -23.05
N PHE A 423 17.69 20.98 -23.92
CA PHE A 423 18.14 20.26 -25.11
C PHE A 423 19.50 19.60 -24.87
N ALA A 424 19.73 18.41 -25.44
CA ALA A 424 21.05 17.80 -25.39
C ALA A 424 22.01 18.57 -26.31
N ALA A 425 23.14 19.02 -25.77
CA ALA A 425 24.16 19.69 -26.57
C ALA A 425 24.77 18.70 -27.59
N ALA A 426 24.74 19.06 -28.87
CA ALA A 426 25.23 18.24 -29.98
C ALA A 426 26.76 18.35 -30.16
N GLY A 427 27.54 17.53 -29.47
CA GLY A 427 29.01 17.53 -29.64
C GLY A 427 29.70 16.65 -28.62
N ALA A 428 30.83 16.04 -28.99
CA ALA A 428 31.58 15.18 -28.09
C ALA A 428 31.93 15.91 -26.78
N ALA A 429 31.52 15.36 -25.64
CA ALA A 429 31.71 15.90 -24.30
C ALA A 429 30.94 17.19 -23.97
N ALA A 430 29.93 17.56 -24.75
CA ALA A 430 29.06 18.67 -24.40
C ALA A 430 28.08 18.26 -23.29
N THR A 431 27.91 19.13 -22.29
CA THR A 431 26.95 18.96 -21.18
C THR A 431 25.96 20.11 -21.15
N SER A 432 24.74 19.81 -20.70
CA SER A 432 23.70 20.79 -20.39
C SER A 432 23.18 20.49 -18.98
N SER A 433 23.29 21.44 -18.04
CA SER A 433 22.77 21.29 -16.66
C SER A 433 21.75 22.34 -16.21
N ILE A 434 20.89 21.97 -15.25
CA ILE A 434 20.07 22.89 -14.43
C ILE A 434 20.28 22.56 -12.95
N ALA A 435 20.46 23.59 -12.12
CA ALA A 435 20.75 23.47 -10.71
C ALA A 435 19.69 24.17 -9.87
N VAL A 436 19.07 23.43 -8.95
CA VAL A 436 18.11 23.96 -7.97
C VAL A 436 18.76 23.95 -6.60
N LYS A 437 18.86 25.13 -5.98
CA LYS A 437 19.44 25.30 -4.65
C LYS A 437 18.36 25.70 -3.65
N SER A 438 18.30 24.99 -2.52
CA SER A 438 17.57 25.44 -1.34
C SER A 438 18.40 26.48 -0.61
N LEU A 439 17.83 27.67 -0.39
CA LEU A 439 18.40 28.65 0.52
C LEU A 439 17.94 28.42 1.96
N GLY A 440 16.78 27.77 2.10
CA GLY A 440 16.06 27.52 3.35
C GLY A 440 16.66 26.44 4.23
N GLN A 441 17.18 25.37 3.62
CA GLN A 441 17.38 24.12 4.34
C GLN A 441 18.54 23.30 3.78
N THR A 442 19.15 22.54 4.69
CA THR A 442 20.05 21.44 4.37
C THR A 442 19.28 20.13 4.43
N PHE A 443 19.43 19.29 3.42
CA PHE A 443 18.95 17.91 3.47
C PHE A 443 20.07 16.99 3.98
N PRO A 444 19.86 16.26 5.09
CA PRO A 444 20.83 15.29 5.58
C PRO A 444 21.07 14.14 4.59
N GLY A 445 22.21 13.46 4.71
CA GLY A 445 22.43 12.17 4.07
C GLY A 445 21.33 11.15 4.42
N GLY A 446 20.97 10.29 3.49
CA GLY A 446 19.85 9.33 3.57
C GLY A 446 18.58 9.79 2.84
N TYR A 447 18.52 11.05 2.40
CA TYR A 447 17.40 11.59 1.62
C TYR A 447 17.54 11.22 0.15
N PHE A 448 16.43 11.11 -0.57
CA PHE A 448 16.43 11.03 -2.02
C PHE A 448 16.54 12.43 -2.63
N ALA A 449 17.37 12.57 -3.67
CA ALA A 449 17.54 13.79 -4.46
C ALA A 449 17.37 13.50 -5.96
N GLY A 450 16.54 14.30 -6.64
CA GLY A 450 16.21 14.05 -8.04
C GLY A 450 15.45 15.18 -8.74
N PHE A 451 14.89 14.89 -9.91
CA PHE A 451 14.08 15.80 -10.71
C PHE A 451 12.87 15.10 -11.32
N LEU A 452 11.72 15.77 -11.33
CA LEU A 452 10.54 15.41 -12.10
C LEU A 452 10.71 15.93 -13.54
N ILE A 453 10.78 15.00 -14.50
CA ILE A 453 11.05 15.29 -15.91
C ILE A 453 10.00 14.65 -16.82
N GLU A 454 9.87 15.13 -18.04
CA GLU A 454 9.15 14.48 -19.14
C GLU A 454 10.04 14.52 -20.38
N ASN A 455 10.24 13.37 -21.02
CA ASN A 455 10.98 13.29 -22.28
C ASN A 455 10.38 12.16 -23.12
N SER A 456 9.92 12.50 -24.31
CA SER A 456 9.22 11.58 -25.24
C SER A 456 10.12 10.50 -25.83
N SER A 457 11.44 10.64 -25.71
CA SER A 457 12.44 9.66 -26.14
C SER A 457 12.87 8.69 -25.01
N LEU A 458 12.45 8.92 -23.75
CA LEU A 458 12.74 8.04 -22.60
C LEU A 458 11.89 6.75 -22.55
N VAL A 459 11.42 6.27 -23.70
CA VAL A 459 10.73 4.97 -23.81
C VAL A 459 11.69 3.79 -23.54
N ASN A 460 13.01 4.03 -23.55
CA ASN A 460 14.05 3.01 -23.35
C ASN A 460 15.08 3.43 -22.28
N LEU A 461 15.35 2.54 -21.33
CA LEU A 461 16.25 2.77 -20.17
C LEU A 461 17.71 3.04 -20.55
N ASP A 462 18.11 2.69 -21.78
CA ASP A 462 19.48 2.87 -22.29
C ASP A 462 19.93 4.34 -22.33
N LEU A 463 19.00 5.31 -22.27
CA LEU A 463 19.29 6.75 -22.27
C LEU A 463 19.62 7.34 -20.88
N LEU A 464 19.35 6.62 -19.77
CA LEU A 464 19.82 7.04 -18.43
C LEU A 464 21.36 7.15 -18.40
N SER A 465 22.04 6.40 -19.28
CA SER A 465 23.50 6.46 -19.46
C SER A 465 24.02 7.87 -19.78
N ASN A 466 23.18 8.78 -20.28
CA ASN A 466 23.53 10.15 -20.66
C ASN A 466 22.97 11.21 -19.70
N ILE A 467 22.43 10.79 -18.55
CA ILE A 467 21.92 11.67 -17.50
C ILE A 467 22.75 11.47 -16.23
N ARG A 468 23.05 12.57 -15.53
CA ARG A 468 23.64 12.56 -14.18
C ARG A 468 22.82 13.45 -13.27
N ILE A 469 22.65 13.00 -12.04
CA ILE A 469 22.17 13.82 -10.93
C ILE A 469 23.35 14.04 -9.99
N LYS A 470 23.63 15.31 -9.68
CA LYS A 470 24.68 15.69 -8.73
C LYS A 470 24.04 16.41 -7.55
N THR A 471 24.60 16.20 -6.37
CA THR A 471 24.26 16.98 -5.19
C THR A 471 25.45 17.82 -4.76
N TYR A 472 25.19 19.01 -4.24
CA TYR A 472 26.22 19.90 -3.71
C TYR A 472 25.87 20.30 -2.27
N ARG A 473 26.92 20.56 -1.50
CA ARG A 473 26.87 21.07 -0.13
C ARG A 473 27.66 22.37 -0.07
N ASN A 474 26.99 23.49 0.17
CA ASN A 474 27.61 24.83 0.23
C ASN A 474 28.50 25.11 -0.99
N GLY A 475 28.06 24.64 -2.16
CA GLY A 475 28.78 24.76 -3.42
C GLY A 475 29.95 23.79 -3.67
N THR A 476 30.24 22.89 -2.74
CA THR A 476 31.18 21.76 -2.97
C THR A 476 30.40 20.54 -3.46
N LEU A 477 30.93 19.80 -4.44
CA LEU A 477 30.27 18.57 -4.92
C LEU A 477 30.20 17.56 -3.76
N ALA A 478 29.00 17.11 -3.44
CA ALA A 478 28.77 16.09 -2.43
C ALA A 478 28.79 14.70 -3.10
N GLU A 479 27.83 14.41 -3.98
CA GLU A 479 27.70 13.11 -4.64
C GLU A 479 27.31 13.25 -6.12
N THR A 480 27.52 12.18 -6.88
CA THR A 480 27.12 12.08 -8.29
C THR A 480 26.58 10.68 -8.55
N ALA A 481 25.42 10.60 -9.17
CA ALA A 481 24.84 9.37 -9.69
C ALA A 481 24.57 9.52 -11.20
N GLU A 482 24.82 8.46 -11.95
CA GLU A 482 24.69 8.42 -13.41
C GLU A 482 24.28 7.03 -13.90
N GLY A 483 23.64 6.96 -15.08
CA GLY A 483 23.28 5.68 -15.68
C GLY A 483 22.47 4.78 -14.75
N ASN A 484 22.97 3.57 -14.52
CA ASN A 484 22.33 2.58 -13.66
C ASN A 484 22.39 2.93 -12.15
N ALA A 485 23.13 3.97 -11.74
CA ALA A 485 23.08 4.44 -10.35
C ALA A 485 21.89 5.37 -10.10
N LEU A 486 21.22 5.83 -11.16
CA LEU A 486 19.98 6.59 -11.05
C LEU A 486 18.81 5.62 -10.84
N GLY A 487 18.21 5.66 -9.66
CA GLY A 487 16.93 5.02 -9.39
C GLY A 487 15.82 5.74 -10.17
N LEU A 488 14.91 4.94 -10.74
CA LEU A 488 13.65 5.44 -11.25
C LEU A 488 12.68 5.49 -10.07
N ASN A 489 12.36 6.69 -9.63
CA ASN A 489 11.43 6.91 -8.53
C ASN A 489 10.15 7.50 -9.12
N LEU A 490 9.48 6.85 -10.06
CA LEU A 490 8.42 7.49 -10.83
C LEU A 490 7.11 7.42 -10.05
N GLN A 491 7.09 8.01 -8.85
CA GLN A 491 5.84 8.41 -8.20
C GLN A 491 5.14 9.38 -9.18
N LEU A 492 4.21 8.83 -9.94
CA LEU A 492 3.51 9.48 -11.04
C LEU A 492 2.24 10.10 -10.51
N PHE A 493 2.02 11.35 -10.87
CA PHE A 493 0.69 11.91 -11.03
C PHE A 493 0.01 11.10 -12.15
N PRO A 494 -1.07 10.35 -11.87
CA PRO A 494 -1.64 9.37 -12.80
C PRO A 494 -1.97 10.00 -14.17
N GLY A 495 -1.56 9.33 -15.26
CA GLY A 495 -1.91 9.72 -16.64
C GLY A 495 -0.93 10.66 -17.37
N THR A 496 0.28 10.88 -16.86
CA THR A 496 1.28 11.77 -17.51
C THR A 496 2.56 11.01 -17.93
N ASN A 497 3.29 11.51 -18.94
CA ASN A 497 4.63 11.01 -19.30
C ASN A 497 5.74 11.56 -18.38
N LYS A 498 5.37 12.15 -17.22
CA LYS A 498 6.32 12.69 -16.24
C LYS A 498 6.96 11.57 -15.41
N ARG A 499 8.20 11.74 -14.96
CA ARG A 499 9.02 10.71 -14.30
C ARG A 499 9.95 11.38 -13.29
N VAL A 500 10.06 10.90 -12.06
CA VAL A 500 11.12 11.37 -11.15
C VAL A 500 12.35 10.48 -11.29
N ILE A 501 13.49 11.09 -11.57
CA ILE A 501 14.79 10.42 -11.62
C ILE A 501 15.69 10.96 -10.53
N GLY A 502 16.47 10.09 -9.87
CA GLY A 502 17.34 10.52 -8.78
C GLY A 502 18.03 9.36 -8.08
N PHE A 503 18.60 9.62 -6.90
CA PHE A 503 19.25 8.59 -6.09
C PHE A 503 19.11 8.91 -4.60
N ASN A 504 19.31 7.89 -3.75
CA ASN A 504 19.41 8.09 -2.31
C ASN A 504 20.83 8.57 -1.98
N THR A 505 20.91 9.75 -1.38
CA THR A 505 22.17 10.39 -0.96
C THR A 505 22.72 9.71 0.29
N THR A 506 24.05 9.69 0.44
CA THR A 506 24.73 9.30 1.68
C THR A 506 25.32 10.50 2.42
N LEU A 507 25.43 11.66 1.74
CA LEU A 507 25.98 12.89 2.27
C LEU A 507 24.95 14.02 2.26
N ASP A 508 25.12 14.99 3.17
CA ASP A 508 24.26 16.18 3.23
C ASP A 508 24.36 17.00 1.93
N PHE A 509 23.27 17.66 1.55
CA PHE A 509 23.21 18.55 0.38
C PHE A 509 22.25 19.74 0.57
N ASP A 510 22.49 20.84 -0.14
CA ASP A 510 21.62 22.02 -0.26
C ASP A 510 21.25 22.34 -1.71
N GLU A 511 21.82 21.64 -2.69
CA GLU A 511 21.59 21.86 -4.12
C GLU A 511 21.59 20.55 -4.91
N VAL A 512 20.64 20.42 -5.83
CA VAL A 512 20.49 19.27 -6.74
C VAL A 512 20.66 19.76 -8.17
N VAL A 513 21.47 19.05 -8.96
CA VAL A 513 21.79 19.41 -10.34
C VAL A 513 21.43 18.26 -11.27
N PHE A 514 20.58 18.53 -12.25
CA PHE A 514 20.31 17.64 -13.37
C PHE A 514 21.26 18.00 -14.51
N GLU A 515 21.98 17.03 -15.04
CA GLU A 515 22.94 17.20 -16.13
C GLU A 515 22.73 16.15 -17.21
N THR A 516 22.63 16.60 -18.46
CA THR A 516 22.72 15.74 -19.64
C THR A 516 24.09 15.86 -20.28
N PHE A 517 24.57 14.79 -20.90
CA PHE A 517 25.84 14.80 -21.63
C PHE A 517 25.76 13.90 -22.86
N SER A 518 26.47 14.25 -23.93
CA SER A 518 26.54 13.40 -25.14
C SER A 518 27.93 12.79 -25.35
N THR A 519 27.96 11.47 -25.56
CA THR A 519 29.19 10.70 -25.84
C THR A 519 29.41 10.47 -27.35
N ALA A 520 28.42 10.78 -28.19
CA ALA A 520 28.46 10.79 -29.65
C ALA A 520 27.46 11.83 -30.19
N ALA A 521 27.51 12.17 -31.49
CA ALA A 521 26.65 13.17 -32.16
C ALA A 521 25.14 12.81 -32.24
N LEU A 522 24.62 12.07 -31.27
CA LEU A 522 23.21 11.71 -31.14
C LEU A 522 22.52 12.74 -30.25
N SER A 523 21.46 13.37 -30.78
CA SER A 523 20.57 14.24 -30.02
C SER A 523 19.69 13.38 -29.10
N LEU A 524 19.71 13.64 -27.78
CA LEU A 524 18.86 12.95 -26.77
C LEU A 524 17.41 13.46 -26.77
N GLY A 525 17.00 14.23 -27.79
CA GLY A 525 15.70 14.88 -27.84
C GLY A 525 15.58 16.03 -26.84
N VAL A 526 14.32 16.38 -26.54
CA VAL A 526 13.95 17.49 -25.65
C VAL A 526 13.52 16.92 -24.30
N THR A 527 14.07 17.45 -23.21
CA THR A 527 13.65 17.09 -21.83
C THR A 527 12.96 18.28 -21.17
N ASN A 528 11.70 18.12 -20.79
CA ASN A 528 10.97 19.05 -19.95
C ASN A 528 11.30 18.74 -18.48
N ILE A 529 11.62 19.75 -17.67
CA ILE A 529 11.96 19.63 -16.25
C ILE A 529 10.96 20.46 -15.46
N TYR A 530 10.19 19.80 -14.61
CA TYR A 530 9.13 20.43 -13.82
C TYR A 530 9.67 20.93 -12.48
N HIS A 531 10.24 20.05 -11.65
CA HIS A 531 10.76 20.43 -10.33
C HIS A 531 11.95 19.57 -9.93
N ALA A 532 12.87 20.10 -9.13
CA ALA A 532 13.72 19.26 -8.30
C ALA A 532 12.86 18.59 -7.21
N ILE A 533 13.17 17.35 -6.87
CA ILE A 533 12.42 16.54 -5.90
C ILE A 533 13.37 16.12 -4.79
N VAL A 534 12.92 16.29 -3.54
CA VAL A 534 13.52 15.69 -2.35
C VAL A 534 12.52 14.78 -1.66
N ARG A 535 13.00 13.68 -1.08
CA ARG A 535 12.17 12.80 -0.25
C ARG A 535 12.95 12.35 0.97
N LYS A 536 12.36 12.55 2.15
CA LYS A 536 12.84 12.00 3.41
C LYS A 536 12.53 10.51 3.43
N ASN A 537 13.54 9.65 3.31
CA ASN A 537 13.34 8.21 3.43
C ASN A 537 13.26 7.85 4.91
N CYS A 538 12.18 7.18 5.30
CA CYS A 538 11.96 6.68 6.65
C CYS A 538 11.61 5.21 6.56
N ASP A 539 12.11 4.41 7.50
CA ASP A 539 11.72 3.00 7.60
C ASP A 539 10.21 2.91 7.78
N GLY A 540 9.62 1.93 7.10
CA GLY A 540 8.21 1.60 7.27
C GLY A 540 7.95 0.82 8.56
N PRO A 541 6.67 0.53 8.83
CA PRO A 541 6.28 -0.23 10.02
C PRO A 541 6.93 -1.62 10.06
N GLU A 542 7.04 -2.19 11.26
CA GLU A 542 7.44 -3.59 11.42
C GLU A 542 6.39 -4.52 10.79
N LEU A 543 6.83 -5.64 10.22
CA LEU A 543 5.95 -6.64 9.64
C LEU A 543 5.16 -7.37 10.74
N GLU A 544 3.84 -7.38 10.62
CA GLU A 544 2.96 -8.18 11.48
C GLU A 544 3.18 -9.68 11.24
N CYS A 545 3.05 -10.46 12.31
CA CYS A 545 3.27 -11.90 12.27
C CYS A 545 2.25 -12.61 11.38
N ASN A 546 2.75 -13.42 10.45
CA ASN A 546 1.99 -14.25 9.53
C ASN A 546 0.96 -13.49 8.67
N VAL A 547 1.18 -12.19 8.41
CA VAL A 547 0.33 -11.36 7.54
C VAL A 547 1.09 -10.90 6.31
N ASP A 548 0.48 -11.08 5.13
CA ASP A 548 1.00 -10.57 3.88
C ASP A 548 0.96 -9.04 3.87
N THR A 549 2.13 -8.41 3.77
CA THR A 549 2.29 -6.97 3.78
C THR A 549 2.63 -6.47 2.39
N ARG A 550 1.74 -5.68 1.79
CA ARG A 550 2.04 -4.90 0.58
C ARG A 550 2.99 -3.77 0.95
N VAL A 551 4.20 -3.82 0.42
CA VAL A 551 5.22 -2.80 0.66
C VAL A 551 5.04 -1.67 -0.36
N SER A 552 4.42 -0.58 0.08
CA SER A 552 4.09 0.57 -0.78
C SER A 552 4.44 1.90 -0.12
N SER A 553 4.59 2.93 -0.93
CA SER A 553 4.75 4.32 -0.50
C SER A 553 3.37 4.93 -0.19
N PRO A 554 3.22 5.78 0.84
CA PRO A 554 4.28 6.34 1.70
C PRO A 554 4.61 5.50 2.94
N ALA A 555 4.00 4.34 3.15
CA ALA A 555 4.29 3.53 4.32
C ALA A 555 5.76 3.09 4.37
N TYR A 556 6.36 2.75 3.21
CA TYR A 556 7.75 2.33 3.07
C TYR A 556 8.52 3.19 2.05
N PRO A 557 9.86 3.30 2.16
CA PRO A 557 10.71 4.11 1.27
C PRO A 557 10.98 3.41 -0.09
N VAL A 558 9.94 2.84 -0.71
CA VAL A 558 10.09 2.03 -1.92
C VAL A 558 10.47 2.86 -3.16
N SER A 559 11.20 2.23 -4.08
CA SER A 559 11.52 2.77 -5.41
C SER A 559 11.82 1.64 -6.40
N ILE A 560 11.71 1.93 -7.70
CA ILE A 560 12.09 0.97 -8.74
C ILE A 560 13.61 0.89 -8.81
N SER A 561 14.14 -0.33 -8.67
CA SER A 561 15.57 -0.59 -8.77
C SER A 561 16.06 -0.42 -10.22
N PRO A 562 17.28 0.12 -10.43
CA PRO A 562 17.92 0.17 -11.74
C PRO A 562 18.15 -1.19 -12.42
N ARG A 563 17.93 -2.32 -11.71
CA ARG A 563 17.94 -3.67 -12.32
C ARG A 563 16.71 -3.95 -13.17
N THR A 564 15.63 -3.19 -12.98
CA THR A 564 14.41 -3.29 -13.78
C THR A 564 14.73 -3.01 -15.24
N GLY A 565 14.32 -3.90 -16.14
CA GLY A 565 14.57 -3.75 -17.58
C GLY A 565 14.54 -5.07 -18.33
N ILE A 566 14.60 -4.99 -19.65
CA ILE A 566 14.59 -6.14 -20.55
C ILE A 566 15.95 -6.23 -21.24
N ARG A 567 16.59 -7.41 -21.22
CA ARG A 567 17.93 -7.66 -21.77
C ARG A 567 17.91 -8.88 -22.66
N GLY A 568 18.68 -8.90 -23.75
CA GLY A 568 18.80 -10.06 -24.65
C GLY A 568 18.88 -9.68 -26.12
N ALA A 569 19.55 -10.52 -26.92
CA ALA A 569 19.77 -10.24 -28.34
C ALA A 569 18.51 -10.55 -29.15
N GLY A 570 17.86 -9.52 -29.70
CA GLY A 570 16.62 -9.69 -30.47
C GLY A 570 15.36 -9.78 -29.60
N VAL A 571 15.44 -9.32 -28.35
CA VAL A 571 14.27 -9.10 -27.50
C VAL A 571 13.74 -7.69 -27.70
N VAL A 572 12.49 -7.58 -28.11
CA VAL A 572 11.69 -6.36 -28.17
C VAL A 572 10.59 -6.50 -27.14
N GLY A 573 10.61 -5.65 -26.12
CA GLY A 573 9.59 -5.58 -25.10
C GLY A 573 9.69 -4.28 -24.32
N GLN A 574 8.69 -4.02 -23.48
CA GLN A 574 8.59 -2.82 -22.66
C GLN A 574 8.04 -3.16 -21.27
N ILE A 575 8.45 -2.36 -20.28
CA ILE A 575 7.87 -2.36 -18.94
C ILE A 575 7.07 -1.06 -18.81
N ASN A 576 5.75 -1.19 -18.74
CA ASN A 576 4.81 -0.07 -18.67
C ASN A 576 4.42 0.18 -17.21
N ASN A 577 4.28 1.46 -16.84
CA ASN A 577 3.77 1.88 -15.54
C ASN A 577 4.44 1.19 -14.34
N ALA A 578 5.77 1.04 -14.36
CA ALA A 578 6.54 0.32 -13.33
C ALA A 578 6.16 0.72 -11.90
N ASP A 579 5.86 1.99 -11.69
CA ASP A 579 5.62 2.61 -10.38
C ASP A 579 4.23 2.35 -9.82
N ASN A 580 3.31 1.86 -10.66
CA ASN A 580 2.05 1.38 -10.14
C ASN A 580 2.29 0.27 -9.10
N ALA A 581 3.40 -0.46 -9.20
CA ALA A 581 3.74 -1.48 -8.21
C ALA A 581 4.19 -0.92 -6.84
N LEU A 582 4.40 0.40 -6.74
CA LEU A 582 4.88 1.08 -5.53
C LEU A 582 3.75 1.71 -4.69
N ASN A 583 2.51 1.74 -5.19
CA ASN A 583 1.38 2.34 -4.49
C ASN A 583 0.49 1.27 -3.83
N ASP A 584 -0.46 1.72 -3.01
CA ASP A 584 -1.37 0.87 -2.23
C ASP A 584 -2.66 0.50 -2.98
N ASN A 585 -2.86 0.96 -4.22
CA ASN A 585 -4.04 0.64 -5.02
C ASN A 585 -3.91 -0.79 -5.56
N PRO A 586 -4.75 -1.74 -5.08
CA PRO A 586 -4.65 -3.15 -5.45
C PRO A 586 -4.97 -3.41 -6.92
N ASN A 587 -5.50 -2.44 -7.67
CA ASN A 587 -5.82 -2.61 -9.09
C ASN A 587 -4.76 -2.03 -10.03
N SER A 588 -3.79 -1.29 -9.50
CA SER A 588 -2.72 -0.72 -10.30
C SER A 588 -1.56 -1.72 -10.42
N TYR A 589 -0.96 -1.80 -11.60
CA TYR A 589 0.12 -2.75 -11.88
C TYR A 589 1.17 -2.18 -12.84
N ALA A 590 2.38 -2.69 -12.72
CA ALA A 590 3.42 -2.62 -13.73
C ALA A 590 3.19 -3.72 -14.77
N GLY A 591 3.19 -3.39 -16.06
CA GLY A 591 2.96 -4.33 -17.15
C GLY A 591 4.22 -4.66 -17.91
N ILE A 592 4.70 -5.89 -17.84
CA ILE A 592 5.79 -6.42 -18.66
C ILE A 592 5.18 -7.00 -19.94
N ASN A 593 5.53 -6.41 -21.08
CA ASN A 593 5.04 -6.78 -22.40
C ASN A 593 6.23 -7.18 -23.29
N ILE A 594 6.28 -8.43 -23.76
CA ILE A 594 7.32 -8.93 -24.67
C ILE A 594 6.69 -9.13 -26.05
N THR A 595 7.10 -8.35 -27.04
CA THR A 595 6.52 -8.35 -28.40
C THR A 595 7.23 -9.35 -29.32
N VAL A 596 8.56 -9.46 -29.23
CA VAL A 596 9.37 -10.44 -29.97
C VAL A 596 10.53 -10.82 -29.07
N GLY A 597 10.88 -12.10 -28.95
CA GLY A 597 11.97 -12.53 -28.09
C GLY A 597 12.75 -13.68 -28.66
N ALA A 598 14.06 -13.50 -28.84
CA ALA A 598 15.02 -14.59 -28.91
C ALA A 598 15.99 -14.46 -27.72
N LEU A 599 15.95 -15.43 -26.80
CA LEU A 599 16.94 -15.61 -25.71
C LEU A 599 17.30 -14.32 -24.93
N GLY A 600 16.55 -14.03 -23.87
CA GLY A 600 16.83 -12.90 -22.97
C GLY A 600 16.20 -13.04 -21.58
N THR A 601 16.13 -11.93 -20.85
CA THR A 601 15.55 -11.83 -19.50
C THR A 601 14.79 -10.52 -19.33
N ALA A 602 13.59 -10.56 -18.75
CA ALA A 602 12.88 -9.41 -18.24
C ALA A 602 12.99 -9.38 -16.72
N ASN A 603 13.51 -8.29 -16.16
CA ASN A 603 13.69 -8.11 -14.73
C ASN A 603 12.82 -6.96 -14.24
N PHE A 604 12.24 -7.11 -13.06
CA PHE A 604 11.51 -6.07 -12.34
C PHE A 604 11.89 -6.12 -10.88
N ALA A 605 12.44 -5.04 -10.34
CA ALA A 605 13.00 -5.02 -8.99
C ALA A 605 12.52 -3.80 -8.20
N ILE A 606 12.16 -4.03 -6.94
CA ILE A 606 11.78 -2.99 -5.98
C ILE A 606 12.82 -2.99 -4.85
N GLN A 607 13.33 -1.82 -4.50
CA GLN A 607 14.21 -1.61 -3.35
C GLN A 607 13.50 -0.81 -2.27
N THR A 608 13.86 -1.05 -1.01
CA THR A 608 13.23 -0.49 0.21
C THR A 608 14.14 0.55 0.88
N GLY A 609 14.87 1.33 0.09
CA GLY A 609 15.80 2.34 0.60
C GLY A 609 16.89 1.70 1.48
N ASN A 610 17.05 2.22 2.70
CA ASN A 610 18.00 1.70 3.68
C ASN A 610 17.36 0.69 4.66
N GLN A 611 16.05 0.44 4.55
CA GLN A 611 15.38 -0.52 5.43
C GLN A 611 15.79 -1.93 5.03
N GLU A 612 16.40 -2.66 5.96
CA GLU A 612 16.78 -4.05 5.79
C GLU A 612 15.74 -4.96 6.45
N PHE A 613 15.45 -6.10 5.82
CA PHE A 613 14.57 -7.14 6.36
C PHE A 613 15.41 -8.37 6.71
N ASP A 614 15.15 -8.92 7.90
CA ASP A 614 15.90 -10.06 8.43
C ASP A 614 15.61 -11.37 7.67
N ALA A 615 16.54 -12.32 7.79
CA ALA A 615 16.33 -13.71 7.37
C ALA A 615 15.08 -14.32 8.03
N GLY A 616 14.42 -15.26 7.35
CA GLY A 616 13.12 -15.82 7.75
C GLY A 616 11.92 -14.99 7.28
N THR A 617 12.16 -13.93 6.51
CA THR A 617 11.11 -13.12 5.89
C THR A 617 10.77 -13.70 4.51
N PHE A 618 9.49 -13.91 4.22
CA PHE A 618 9.04 -14.19 2.86
C PHE A 618 9.22 -12.95 1.98
N ALA A 619 9.81 -13.13 0.80
CA ALA A 619 9.99 -12.08 -0.19
C ALA A 619 9.44 -12.52 -1.55
N GLY A 620 8.50 -11.75 -2.10
CA GLY A 620 7.86 -12.08 -3.37
C GLY A 620 7.06 -10.95 -4.01
N PHE A 621 6.35 -11.26 -5.08
CA PHE A 621 5.50 -10.31 -5.79
C PHE A 621 4.09 -10.86 -5.99
N GLU A 622 3.09 -9.98 -5.83
CA GLU A 622 1.74 -10.24 -6.32
C GLU A 622 1.71 -10.00 -7.82
N VAL A 623 1.43 -11.05 -8.61
CA VAL A 623 1.51 -11.04 -10.06
C VAL A 623 0.25 -11.62 -10.71
N GLN A 624 -0.03 -11.21 -11.94
CA GLN A 624 -1.07 -11.78 -12.79
C GLN A 624 -0.53 -11.85 -14.21
N SER A 625 -0.69 -12.97 -14.89
CA SER A 625 -0.46 -13.04 -16.34
C SER A 625 -1.59 -13.83 -16.97
N THR A 626 -1.92 -13.50 -18.22
CA THR A 626 -2.87 -14.29 -19.02
C THR A 626 -2.40 -15.74 -19.22
N SER A 627 -1.10 -16.00 -19.02
CA SER A 627 -0.44 -17.29 -19.16
C SER A 627 0.31 -17.74 -17.90
N LEU A 628 0.13 -17.07 -16.73
CA LEU A 628 0.85 -17.42 -15.49
C LEU A 628 0.59 -18.86 -14.99
N LEU A 629 -0.49 -19.46 -15.47
CA LEU A 629 -0.87 -20.85 -15.19
C LEU A 629 -0.13 -21.85 -16.08
N ASP A 630 0.66 -21.37 -17.05
CA ASP A 630 1.56 -22.21 -17.84
C ASP A 630 2.77 -22.62 -16.99
N ILE A 631 2.88 -23.91 -16.64
CA ILE A 631 4.02 -24.48 -15.89
C ILE A 631 5.36 -24.21 -16.59
N GLY A 632 5.35 -24.07 -17.92
CA GLY A 632 6.53 -23.65 -18.69
C GLY A 632 7.01 -22.24 -18.33
N LEU A 633 6.08 -21.34 -17.99
CA LEU A 633 6.35 -19.97 -17.57
C LEU A 633 6.81 -19.89 -16.11
N LEU A 634 6.24 -20.66 -15.19
CA LEU A 634 6.73 -20.72 -13.80
C LEU A 634 8.19 -21.19 -13.74
N ASN A 635 8.59 -22.11 -14.62
CA ASN A 635 9.98 -22.56 -14.76
C ASN A 635 10.94 -21.48 -15.27
N SER A 636 10.44 -20.42 -15.90
CA SER A 636 11.28 -19.30 -16.34
C SER A 636 11.31 -18.14 -15.35
N ILE A 637 10.49 -18.17 -14.28
CA ILE A 637 10.46 -17.16 -13.22
C ILE A 637 11.49 -17.50 -12.14
N THR A 638 12.19 -16.48 -11.67
CA THR A 638 13.17 -16.54 -10.58
C THR A 638 12.96 -15.31 -9.70
N ILE A 639 12.92 -15.51 -8.38
CA ILE A 639 12.93 -14.40 -7.41
C ILE A 639 14.32 -14.32 -6.81
N LYS A 640 14.90 -13.12 -6.78
CA LYS A 640 16.21 -12.86 -6.18
C LYS A 640 16.10 -11.79 -5.11
N THR A 641 16.92 -11.90 -4.08
CA THR A 641 17.05 -10.87 -3.05
C THR A 641 18.45 -10.29 -3.06
N TYR A 642 18.56 -9.01 -2.74
CA TYR A 642 19.83 -8.28 -2.67
C TYR A 642 19.89 -7.48 -1.37
N LEU A 643 21.11 -7.30 -0.86
CA LEU A 643 21.41 -6.40 0.25
C LEU A 643 22.43 -5.38 -0.22
N ASN A 644 22.08 -4.10 -0.20
CA ASN A 644 22.95 -3.00 -0.60
C ASN A 644 23.56 -3.21 -2.00
N GLY A 645 22.74 -3.74 -2.90
CA GLY A 645 23.10 -4.05 -4.29
C GLY A 645 23.88 -5.36 -4.49
N VAL A 646 24.20 -6.11 -3.44
CA VAL A 646 24.87 -7.42 -3.50
C VAL A 646 23.84 -8.54 -3.49
N LEU A 647 23.92 -9.49 -4.44
CA LEU A 647 23.02 -10.64 -4.50
C LEU A 647 23.17 -11.50 -3.24
N GLN A 648 22.06 -11.78 -2.58
CA GLN A 648 21.99 -12.63 -1.39
C GLN A 648 21.54 -14.03 -1.77
N GLU A 649 20.34 -14.13 -2.35
CA GLU A 649 19.72 -15.42 -2.64
C GLU A 649 19.02 -15.43 -4.00
N THR A 650 18.81 -16.62 -4.53
CA THR A 650 18.11 -16.87 -5.79
C THR A 650 17.22 -18.09 -5.60
N SER A 651 15.90 -17.89 -5.76
CA SER A 651 14.92 -18.95 -5.71
C SER A 651 14.33 -19.22 -7.10
N ASN A 652 14.40 -20.48 -7.50
CA ASN A 652 13.94 -20.98 -8.79
C ASN A 652 12.60 -21.71 -8.62
N SER A 653 11.92 -22.02 -9.73
CA SER A 653 10.57 -22.63 -9.77
C SER A 653 10.33 -23.85 -8.87
N GLY A 654 11.35 -24.67 -8.55
CA GLY A 654 11.21 -25.80 -7.62
C GLY A 654 11.06 -25.41 -6.14
N ASN A 655 11.46 -24.18 -5.78
CA ASN A 655 11.48 -23.64 -4.42
C ASN A 655 10.59 -22.41 -4.24
N LEU A 656 9.93 -21.94 -5.31
CA LEU A 656 8.98 -20.83 -5.22
C LEU A 656 7.69 -21.31 -4.54
N LEU A 657 7.33 -20.63 -3.46
CA LEU A 657 6.01 -20.76 -2.86
C LEU A 657 5.05 -19.94 -3.73
N LEU A 658 4.02 -20.61 -4.23
CA LEU A 658 2.94 -20.01 -4.99
C LEU A 658 1.71 -20.01 -4.09
N ASP A 659 1.39 -18.86 -3.51
CA ASP A 659 0.09 -18.64 -2.90
C ASP A 659 -0.85 -18.04 -3.96
N VAL A 660 -1.87 -18.81 -4.36
CA VAL A 660 -2.90 -18.32 -5.27
C VAL A 660 -4.02 -17.73 -4.42
N GLY A 661 -3.85 -16.46 -4.05
CA GLY A 661 -4.86 -15.69 -3.35
C GLY A 661 -6.21 -15.74 -4.09
N ALA A 662 -7.29 -15.88 -3.31
CA ALA A 662 -8.65 -15.85 -3.82
C ALA A 662 -8.94 -14.56 -4.60
N ILE A 663 -9.76 -14.67 -5.67
CA ILE A 663 -10.73 -13.70 -6.23
C ILE A 663 -10.72 -13.71 -7.78
N GLY A 664 -11.81 -14.19 -8.37
CA GLY A 664 -12.29 -13.78 -9.70
C GLY A 664 -11.66 -14.43 -10.94
N SER A 665 -12.25 -14.15 -12.10
CA SER A 665 -12.05 -14.83 -13.40
C SER A 665 -10.65 -14.70 -14.05
N THR A 666 -9.67 -14.15 -13.34
CA THR A 666 -8.24 -14.15 -13.68
C THR A 666 -7.44 -14.06 -12.37
N PRO A 667 -6.94 -15.19 -11.81
CA PRO A 667 -6.36 -15.19 -10.47
C PRO A 667 -5.05 -14.38 -10.42
N LYS A 668 -4.91 -13.54 -9.39
CA LYS A 668 -3.60 -13.03 -8.99
C LYS A 668 -2.92 -14.11 -8.15
N ALA A 669 -1.60 -14.17 -8.21
CA ALA A 669 -0.81 -15.09 -7.41
C ALA A 669 0.35 -14.35 -6.75
N ILE A 670 0.68 -14.74 -5.52
CA ILE A 670 1.87 -14.29 -4.81
C ILE A 670 2.96 -15.33 -5.08
N ILE A 671 4.05 -14.89 -5.69
CA ILE A 671 5.21 -15.73 -6.01
C ILE A 671 6.41 -15.22 -5.21
N GLY A 672 6.98 -16.08 -4.37
CA GLY A 672 8.13 -15.72 -3.53
C GLY A 672 8.78 -16.92 -2.85
N PHE A 673 9.65 -16.65 -1.89
CA PHE A 673 10.27 -17.68 -1.05
C PHE A 673 10.61 -17.11 0.34
N GLU A 674 10.76 -17.99 1.32
CA GLU A 674 11.31 -17.64 2.64
C GLU A 674 12.82 -17.44 2.52
N THR A 675 13.29 -16.23 2.82
CA THR A 675 14.71 -15.87 2.74
C THR A 675 15.51 -16.49 3.89
N THR A 676 16.76 -16.86 3.65
CA THR A 676 17.70 -17.32 4.69
C THR A 676 18.77 -16.27 5.01
N LEU A 677 18.83 -15.17 4.25
CA LEU A 677 19.74 -14.06 4.43
C LEU A 677 18.99 -12.71 4.42
N PRO A 678 19.50 -11.67 5.10
CA PRO A 678 18.87 -10.35 5.11
C PRO A 678 18.92 -9.67 3.74
N PHE A 679 17.94 -8.82 3.43
CA PHE A 679 17.83 -8.13 2.14
C PHE A 679 17.16 -6.75 2.25
N ASN A 680 17.37 -5.88 1.25
CA ASN A 680 16.65 -4.61 1.08
C ASN A 680 16.14 -4.37 -0.35
N GLU A 681 16.36 -5.31 -1.27
CA GLU A 681 15.88 -5.28 -2.66
C GLU A 681 15.41 -6.68 -3.08
N VAL A 682 14.29 -6.76 -3.80
CA VAL A 682 13.73 -7.99 -4.35
C VAL A 682 13.55 -7.83 -5.85
N GLU A 683 14.01 -8.80 -6.64
CA GLU A 683 13.93 -8.84 -8.11
C GLU A 683 13.08 -10.02 -8.56
N TYR A 684 12.04 -9.73 -9.32
CA TYR A 684 11.35 -10.67 -10.20
C TYR A 684 12.11 -10.75 -11.53
N SER A 685 12.54 -11.96 -11.91
CA SER A 685 13.26 -12.20 -13.16
C SER A 685 12.56 -13.28 -13.97
N MET A 686 12.34 -13.03 -15.26
CA MET A 686 11.69 -13.95 -16.19
C MET A 686 12.60 -14.21 -17.39
N ALA A 687 12.95 -15.47 -17.63
CA ALA A 687 13.70 -15.88 -18.82
C ALA A 687 12.81 -15.91 -20.08
N ILE A 688 13.28 -15.30 -21.16
CA ILE A 688 12.62 -15.18 -22.46
C ILE A 688 13.24 -16.21 -23.41
N THR A 689 12.48 -17.23 -23.80
CA THR A 689 12.90 -18.27 -24.76
C THR A 689 12.41 -17.96 -26.18
N ALA A 690 13.06 -18.51 -27.21
CA ALA A 690 12.86 -18.19 -28.64
C ALA A 690 11.49 -18.56 -29.27
N SER A 691 10.45 -18.75 -28.47
CA SER A 691 9.10 -19.05 -28.95
C SER A 691 8.30 -17.75 -29.15
N LEU A 692 7.67 -17.62 -30.32
CA LEU A 692 7.12 -16.38 -30.86
C LEU A 692 5.79 -15.90 -30.25
N ASP A 693 5.26 -16.52 -29.19
CA ASP A 693 3.88 -16.24 -28.74
C ASP A 693 3.56 -16.59 -27.27
N LEU A 694 4.55 -16.76 -26.39
CA LEU A 694 4.31 -17.35 -25.05
C LEU A 694 3.98 -16.36 -23.91
N PHE A 695 4.22 -15.07 -24.09
CA PHE A 695 4.11 -14.12 -22.98
C PHE A 695 3.08 -13.05 -23.33
N GLY A 696 1.81 -13.29 -22.95
CA GLY A 696 0.88 -12.18 -22.79
C GLY A 696 1.39 -11.20 -21.71
N GLU A 697 0.67 -10.10 -21.50
CA GLU A 697 1.06 -9.11 -20.50
C GLU A 697 1.22 -9.76 -19.11
N THR A 698 2.41 -9.64 -18.52
CA THR A 698 2.65 -10.00 -17.12
C THR A 698 2.54 -8.76 -16.26
N ARG A 699 1.57 -8.76 -15.35
CA ARG A 699 1.23 -7.65 -14.45
C ARG A 699 1.83 -7.90 -13.08
N ILE A 700 2.55 -6.94 -12.54
CA ILE A 700 3.13 -6.96 -11.19
C ILE A 700 2.43 -5.86 -10.37
N TYR A 701 1.76 -6.25 -9.29
CA TYR A 701 0.93 -5.37 -8.46
C TYR A 701 1.69 -4.78 -7.29
N ASN A 702 2.40 -5.58 -6.50
CA ASN A 702 3.13 -5.10 -5.32
C ASN A 702 4.27 -6.05 -4.95
N LEU A 703 5.29 -5.51 -4.27
CA LEU A 703 6.20 -6.29 -3.43
C LEU A 703 5.42 -6.78 -2.20
N ILE A 704 5.44 -8.08 -1.96
CA ILE A 704 4.82 -8.72 -0.80
C ILE A 704 5.92 -9.23 0.13
N LEU A 705 5.89 -8.78 1.38
CA LEU A 705 6.72 -9.31 2.46
C LEU A 705 5.84 -9.91 3.55
N LYS A 706 6.32 -10.99 4.19
CA LYS A 706 5.64 -11.61 5.33
C LYS A 706 6.66 -12.12 6.34
N LYS A 707 6.47 -11.77 7.61
CA LYS A 707 7.26 -12.28 8.72
C LYS A 707 6.59 -13.55 9.27
N PHE A 708 7.29 -14.67 9.22
CA PHE A 708 6.78 -15.92 9.79
C PHE A 708 7.04 -15.97 11.30
N CYS A 709 6.00 -16.27 12.06
CA CYS A 709 6.07 -16.37 13.52
C CYS A 709 5.39 -17.65 14.01
N GLU A 710 6.04 -18.36 14.93
CA GLU A 710 5.40 -19.45 15.67
C GLU A 710 4.23 -18.92 16.52
N PRO A 711 3.18 -19.72 16.74
CA PRO A 711 2.07 -19.32 17.57
C PRO A 711 2.53 -19.06 19.01
N THR A 712 1.90 -18.08 19.66
CA THR A 712 2.13 -17.80 21.09
C THR A 712 1.67 -18.95 21.99
N VAL A 713 0.67 -19.71 21.54
CA VAL A 713 0.19 -20.94 22.19
C VAL A 713 0.56 -22.12 21.29
N PRO A 714 1.47 -23.02 21.72
CA PRO A 714 1.86 -24.19 20.94
C PRO A 714 0.67 -25.15 20.75
N LEU A 715 0.87 -26.18 19.91
CA LEU A 715 -0.09 -27.28 19.82
C LEU A 715 -0.30 -27.90 21.20
N VAL A 716 -1.55 -28.03 21.60
CA VAL A 716 -1.93 -28.73 22.84
C VAL A 716 -1.91 -30.22 22.54
N CYS A 717 -1.36 -31.01 23.46
CA CYS A 717 -1.36 -32.47 23.36
C CYS A 717 -2.78 -33.00 23.16
N ASN A 718 -2.93 -33.95 22.24
CA ASN A 718 -4.17 -34.68 21.95
C ASN A 718 -5.33 -33.83 21.42
N GLU A 719 -5.12 -32.54 21.16
CA GLU A 719 -6.12 -31.67 20.56
C GLU A 719 -5.92 -31.58 19.04
N LEU A 720 -6.93 -31.96 18.27
CA LEU A 720 -6.92 -31.79 16.82
C LEU A 720 -7.14 -30.32 16.47
N ARG A 721 -6.14 -29.69 15.84
CA ARG A 721 -6.17 -28.27 15.47
C ARG A 721 -6.14 -28.08 13.96
N THR A 722 -7.09 -27.32 13.45
CA THR A 722 -7.06 -26.82 12.08
C THR A 722 -6.00 -25.73 11.96
N LEU A 723 -5.09 -25.88 10.99
CA LEU A 723 -4.05 -24.89 10.75
C LEU A 723 -4.61 -23.69 9.98
N LYS A 724 -4.24 -22.51 10.44
CA LYS A 724 -4.65 -21.23 9.87
C LYS A 724 -3.44 -20.37 9.62
N GLU A 725 -3.42 -19.69 8.49
CA GLU A 725 -2.30 -18.87 8.07
C GLU A 725 -2.02 -17.69 9.01
N GLN A 726 -3.04 -17.15 9.69
CA GLN A 726 -2.83 -16.06 10.66
C GLN A 726 -2.27 -16.54 12.00
N GLU A 727 -2.49 -17.80 12.36
CA GLU A 727 -2.08 -18.35 13.66
C GLU A 727 -0.72 -19.07 13.59
N PHE A 728 -0.42 -19.68 12.44
CA PHE A 728 0.78 -20.49 12.23
C PHE A 728 1.58 -19.96 11.02
N PRO A 729 2.90 -20.19 10.98
CA PRO A 729 3.74 -19.79 9.86
C PRO A 729 3.58 -20.79 8.70
N VAL A 730 2.37 -20.89 8.16
CA VAL A 730 2.00 -21.89 7.14
C VAL A 730 1.53 -21.24 5.85
N THR A 731 1.77 -21.90 4.72
CA THR A 731 1.33 -21.47 3.40
C THR A 731 0.82 -22.67 2.61
N ALA A 732 -0.31 -22.50 1.93
CA ALA A 732 -0.85 -23.52 1.04
C ALA A 732 -0.21 -23.37 -0.34
N TYR A 733 0.06 -24.49 -1.01
CA TYR A 733 0.64 -24.48 -2.35
C TYR A 733 0.11 -25.64 -3.19
N THR A 734 0.37 -25.58 -4.49
CA THR A 734 0.09 -26.69 -5.39
C THR A 734 1.25 -26.95 -6.35
N LYS A 735 1.38 -28.22 -6.77
CA LYS A 735 2.32 -28.67 -7.79
C LYS A 735 1.60 -29.59 -8.77
N VAL A 736 1.91 -29.44 -10.06
CA VAL A 736 1.37 -30.30 -11.13
C VAL A 736 2.53 -30.82 -11.97
N SER A 737 2.60 -32.14 -12.14
CA SER A 737 3.62 -32.79 -12.96
C SER A 737 3.06 -33.06 -14.37
N SER A 738 3.70 -32.45 -15.37
CA SER A 738 3.43 -32.51 -16.83
C SER A 738 2.07 -31.99 -17.31
N VAL A 739 2.03 -30.87 -18.04
CA VAL A 739 0.87 -30.48 -18.86
C VAL A 739 1.34 -30.32 -20.30
N ALA A 740 0.73 -31.06 -21.23
CA ALA A 740 0.94 -30.86 -22.67
C ALA A 740 0.24 -29.58 -23.20
N ASN A 741 -0.65 -28.97 -22.40
CA ASN A 741 -1.32 -27.70 -22.67
C ASN A 741 -1.63 -27.02 -21.32
N ALA A 742 -0.79 -26.09 -20.88
CA ALA A 742 -0.77 -25.59 -19.52
C ALA A 742 -1.75 -24.43 -19.23
N SER A 743 -2.77 -24.24 -20.08
CA SER A 743 -3.79 -23.19 -19.91
C SER A 743 -4.84 -23.48 -18.82
N LEU A 744 -4.71 -24.57 -18.04
CA LEU A 744 -5.84 -25.17 -17.32
C LEU A 744 -5.67 -25.34 -15.79
N ILE A 745 -4.56 -24.93 -15.16
CA ILE A 745 -4.38 -25.19 -13.70
C ILE A 745 -5.45 -24.46 -12.87
N GLY A 746 -5.80 -23.23 -13.20
CA GLY A 746 -6.89 -22.50 -12.54
C GLY A 746 -8.28 -23.11 -12.79
N ASP A 747 -8.44 -23.90 -13.85
CA ASP A 747 -9.65 -24.67 -14.11
C ASP A 747 -9.65 -26.02 -13.36
N ILE A 748 -8.45 -26.52 -13.01
CA ILE A 748 -8.24 -27.77 -12.27
C ILE A 748 -8.22 -27.55 -10.76
N ILE A 749 -7.64 -26.46 -10.27
CA ILE A 749 -7.50 -26.13 -8.85
C ILE A 749 -7.97 -24.70 -8.64
N GLN A 750 -8.96 -24.52 -7.76
CA GLN A 750 -9.50 -23.22 -7.41
C GLN A 750 -9.46 -23.01 -5.90
N ASN A 751 -9.20 -21.77 -5.49
CA ASN A 751 -9.24 -21.30 -4.10
C ASN A 751 -8.31 -22.06 -3.15
N ILE A 752 -7.03 -22.24 -3.52
CA ILE A 752 -6.05 -22.95 -2.67
C ILE A 752 -5.91 -22.34 -1.27
N GLY A 753 -6.02 -21.01 -1.15
CA GLY A 753 -5.97 -20.30 0.13
C GLY A 753 -7.05 -20.71 1.13
N ASN A 754 -8.17 -21.29 0.66
CA ASN A 754 -9.24 -21.80 1.53
C ASN A 754 -8.76 -22.97 2.41
N LEU A 755 -7.66 -23.64 2.07
CA LEU A 755 -7.11 -24.75 2.87
C LEU A 755 -6.66 -24.33 4.28
N LEU A 756 -6.28 -23.06 4.43
CA LEU A 756 -5.71 -22.48 5.66
C LEU A 756 -6.47 -21.24 6.13
N ASP A 757 -7.70 -21.06 5.64
CA ASP A 757 -8.52 -19.91 5.99
C ASP A 757 -9.26 -20.09 7.34
N ASN A 758 -9.97 -19.05 7.75
CA ASN A 758 -10.74 -19.05 9.00
C ASN A 758 -12.18 -19.56 8.83
N ASP A 759 -12.68 -19.75 7.60
CA ASP A 759 -14.07 -20.14 7.34
C ASP A 759 -14.15 -21.63 7.04
N THR A 760 -14.63 -22.39 8.02
CA THR A 760 -14.71 -23.86 7.94
C THR A 760 -15.60 -24.41 6.82
N ASN A 761 -16.36 -23.54 6.13
CA ASN A 761 -17.20 -23.90 4.99
C ASN A 761 -16.51 -23.70 3.63
N ASN A 762 -15.42 -22.95 3.60
CA ASN A 762 -14.64 -22.75 2.38
C ASN A 762 -13.84 -24.00 2.03
N TYR A 763 -13.55 -24.16 0.74
CA TYR A 763 -12.83 -25.32 0.24
C TYR A 763 -12.03 -25.00 -1.01
N VAL A 764 -10.94 -25.75 -1.18
CA VAL A 764 -10.23 -25.87 -2.45
C VAL A 764 -11.06 -26.77 -3.37
N THR A 765 -11.27 -26.34 -4.61
CA THR A 765 -11.92 -27.18 -5.62
C THR A 765 -10.88 -27.80 -6.53
N LEU A 766 -10.95 -29.12 -6.68
CA LEU A 766 -10.18 -29.94 -7.59
C LEU A 766 -11.09 -30.48 -8.70
N ASN A 767 -10.81 -30.17 -9.96
CA ASN A 767 -11.59 -30.62 -11.11
C ASN A 767 -10.68 -31.04 -12.28
N PRO A 768 -9.95 -32.17 -12.16
CA PRO A 768 -9.04 -32.63 -13.21
C PRO A 768 -9.84 -33.05 -14.46
N THR A 769 -9.80 -32.24 -15.53
CA THR A 769 -10.61 -32.43 -16.75
C THR A 769 -9.85 -33.03 -17.94
N VAL A 770 -8.61 -33.51 -17.79
CA VAL A 770 -7.84 -34.02 -18.95
C VAL A 770 -6.88 -35.16 -18.62
N SER A 771 -6.77 -36.10 -19.56
CA SER A 771 -5.97 -37.33 -19.58
C SER A 771 -4.45 -37.13 -19.79
N ALA A 772 -3.91 -35.93 -19.52
CA ALA A 772 -2.50 -35.58 -19.80
C ALA A 772 -1.65 -35.23 -18.55
N LEU A 773 -2.23 -35.33 -17.36
CA LEU A 773 -1.54 -35.08 -16.09
C LEU A 773 -1.05 -36.39 -15.49
N THR A 774 0.12 -36.38 -14.84
CA THR A 774 0.65 -37.56 -14.15
C THR A 774 0.45 -37.48 -12.64
N GLU A 775 0.63 -36.30 -12.06
CA GLU A 775 0.54 -36.08 -10.61
C GLU A 775 0.00 -34.66 -10.32
N LEU A 776 -0.95 -34.57 -9.40
CA LEU A 776 -1.53 -33.34 -8.87
C LEU A 776 -1.26 -33.31 -7.36
N THR A 777 -0.68 -32.21 -6.85
CA THR A 777 -0.35 -32.07 -5.43
C THR A 777 -1.00 -30.82 -4.86
N ILE A 778 -1.63 -30.96 -3.70
CA ILE A 778 -2.00 -29.87 -2.79
C ILE A 778 -1.17 -30.04 -1.53
N GLY A 779 -0.48 -28.99 -1.10
CA GLY A 779 0.40 -29.06 0.05
C GLY A 779 0.24 -27.89 1.01
N VAL A 780 0.63 -28.14 2.26
CA VAL A 780 0.82 -27.12 3.29
C VAL A 780 2.30 -27.12 3.64
N ASN A 781 2.94 -25.96 3.59
CA ASN A 781 4.32 -25.75 4.02
C ASN A 781 4.33 -24.95 5.32
N LYS A 782 5.05 -25.43 6.35
CA LYS A 782 5.33 -24.70 7.59
C LYS A 782 6.77 -24.15 7.55
N ALA A 783 6.87 -22.83 7.58
CA ALA A 783 8.11 -22.08 7.76
C ALA A 783 8.63 -22.21 9.21
N GLY A 784 9.93 -21.98 9.41
CA GLY A 784 10.57 -22.08 10.72
C GLY A 784 10.66 -23.51 11.28
N VAL A 785 10.10 -23.74 12.47
CA VAL A 785 10.29 -25.00 13.22
C VAL A 785 9.46 -26.13 12.59
N PRO A 786 10.00 -27.32 12.30
CA PRO A 786 9.22 -28.44 11.79
C PRO A 786 8.15 -28.93 12.79
N PHE A 787 7.12 -29.59 12.28
CA PHE A 787 6.27 -30.44 13.12
C PHE A 787 7.10 -31.60 13.67
N LYS A 788 6.86 -31.97 14.93
CA LYS A 788 7.62 -33.03 15.60
C LYS A 788 7.26 -34.41 15.02
N SER A 789 8.15 -35.38 15.24
CA SER A 789 7.77 -36.80 15.11
C SER A 789 6.61 -37.13 16.05
N GLY A 790 5.67 -37.94 15.58
CA GLY A 790 4.45 -38.28 16.31
C GLY A 790 3.29 -37.31 16.11
N THR A 791 3.45 -36.26 15.30
CA THR A 791 2.33 -35.39 14.91
C THR A 791 1.43 -36.12 13.90
N TYR A 792 0.14 -36.19 14.22
CA TYR A 792 -0.88 -36.65 13.27
C TYR A 792 -1.22 -35.52 12.30
N ALA A 793 -1.21 -35.81 11.00
CA ALA A 793 -1.48 -34.85 9.92
C ALA A 793 -2.60 -35.38 9.03
N GLU A 794 -3.61 -34.55 8.76
CA GLU A 794 -4.85 -34.98 8.10
C GLU A 794 -5.40 -33.93 7.14
N PHE A 795 -5.83 -34.38 5.95
CA PHE A 795 -6.62 -33.61 5.00
C PHE A 795 -8.09 -34.03 5.05
N GLU A 796 -9.00 -33.05 5.06
CA GLU A 796 -10.43 -33.29 4.96
C GLU A 796 -10.92 -33.07 3.53
N VAL A 797 -11.42 -34.13 2.89
CA VAL A 797 -11.70 -34.20 1.46
C VAL A 797 -13.12 -34.69 1.21
N GLN A 798 -13.87 -34.06 0.31
CA GLN A 798 -15.18 -34.51 -0.16
C GLN A 798 -15.14 -34.70 -1.67
N SER A 799 -15.64 -35.83 -2.18
CA SER A 799 -15.83 -36.00 -3.62
C SER A 799 -16.90 -37.03 -3.95
N ALA A 800 -17.66 -36.74 -5.00
CA ALA A 800 -18.72 -37.60 -5.49
C ALA A 800 -18.22 -38.96 -6.03
N ASN A 801 -16.94 -39.05 -6.42
CA ASN A 801 -16.36 -40.25 -7.02
C ASN A 801 -15.32 -40.95 -6.14
N LEU A 802 -15.02 -40.46 -4.92
CA LEU A 802 -14.20 -41.20 -3.94
C LEU A 802 -14.85 -42.50 -3.47
N ILE A 803 -16.10 -42.75 -3.89
CA ILE A 803 -16.83 -44.01 -3.68
C ILE A 803 -16.23 -45.15 -4.52
N ASP A 804 -15.49 -44.84 -5.59
CA ASP A 804 -14.78 -45.84 -6.39
C ASP A 804 -13.40 -46.15 -5.80
N ALA A 805 -13.26 -47.35 -5.22
CA ALA A 805 -11.99 -47.86 -4.67
C ALA A 805 -10.83 -47.82 -5.69
N SER A 806 -11.12 -47.82 -7.00
CA SER A 806 -10.09 -47.67 -8.04
C SER A 806 -9.54 -46.23 -8.17
N LEU A 807 -10.32 -45.21 -7.77
CA LEU A 807 -9.90 -43.81 -7.75
C LEU A 807 -9.16 -43.45 -6.46
N LEU A 808 -9.57 -43.99 -5.32
CA LEU A 808 -8.86 -43.85 -4.05
C LEU A 808 -7.44 -44.42 -4.10
N ASN A 809 -7.20 -45.41 -4.99
CA ASN A 809 -5.87 -45.95 -5.26
C ASN A 809 -4.84 -44.90 -5.66
N ASN A 810 -5.30 -43.78 -6.18
CA ASN A 810 -4.47 -42.74 -6.73
C ASN A 810 -4.09 -41.64 -5.73
N PHE A 811 -4.69 -41.63 -4.53
CA PHE A 811 -4.33 -40.69 -3.48
C PHE A 811 -3.20 -41.21 -2.59
N SER A 812 -2.32 -40.29 -2.19
CA SER A 812 -1.32 -40.52 -1.15
C SER A 812 -1.10 -39.25 -0.34
N VAL A 813 -0.73 -39.40 0.93
CA VAL A 813 -0.27 -38.27 1.75
C VAL A 813 1.23 -38.44 1.97
N ARG A 814 1.99 -37.38 1.70
CA ARG A 814 3.45 -37.36 1.74
C ARG A 814 3.93 -36.28 2.70
N LEU A 815 4.86 -36.64 3.58
CA LEU A 815 5.52 -35.71 4.51
C LEU A 815 6.95 -35.45 4.04
N ILE A 816 7.37 -34.19 4.06
CA ILE A 816 8.67 -33.74 3.57
C ILE A 816 9.34 -32.84 4.63
N ASN A 817 10.64 -33.02 4.86
CA ASN A 817 11.42 -32.20 5.80
C ASN A 817 11.89 -30.86 5.18
N LYS A 818 12.58 -30.04 5.97
CA LYS A 818 13.09 -28.73 5.52
C LYS A 818 14.07 -28.80 4.34
N GLU A 819 14.80 -29.92 4.18
CA GLU A 819 15.72 -30.14 3.05
C GLU A 819 15.00 -30.52 1.75
N GLY A 820 13.66 -30.63 1.76
CA GLY A 820 12.87 -31.06 0.60
C GLY A 820 12.90 -32.58 0.39
N VAL A 821 13.36 -33.36 1.37
CA VAL A 821 13.40 -34.82 1.32
C VAL A 821 12.09 -35.40 1.84
N VAL A 822 11.49 -36.30 1.06
CA VAL A 822 10.33 -37.08 1.48
C VAL A 822 10.73 -37.99 2.63
N VAL A 823 10.17 -37.74 3.82
CA VAL A 823 10.43 -38.54 5.03
C VAL A 823 9.43 -39.67 5.20
N GLU A 824 8.19 -39.49 4.73
CA GLU A 824 7.14 -40.50 4.85
C GLU A 824 6.12 -40.37 3.72
N THR A 825 5.52 -41.49 3.31
CA THR A 825 4.42 -41.50 2.33
C THR A 825 3.47 -42.62 2.70
N ILE A 826 2.20 -42.29 2.85
CA ILE A 826 1.13 -43.27 2.99
C ILE A 826 0.34 -43.33 1.68
N SER A 827 0.24 -44.54 1.12
CA SER A 827 -0.48 -44.80 -0.12
C SER A 827 -1.75 -45.62 0.14
N SER A 828 -2.58 -45.64 -0.88
CA SER A 828 -3.92 -46.20 -0.90
C SER A 828 -4.10 -47.68 -0.55
N SER A 829 -3.11 -48.56 -0.69
CA SER A 829 -3.25 -49.96 -0.26
C SER A 829 -3.53 -50.10 1.25
N SER A 830 -3.13 -49.10 2.04
CA SER A 830 -3.50 -48.93 3.44
C SER A 830 -4.82 -48.18 3.62
N LEU A 831 -5.18 -47.25 2.74
CA LEU A 831 -6.45 -46.49 2.81
C LEU A 831 -7.67 -47.31 2.34
N LEU A 832 -7.45 -48.37 1.55
CA LEU A 832 -8.49 -49.15 0.87
C LEU A 832 -9.08 -50.32 1.66
N LEU A 833 -8.49 -50.70 2.80
CA LEU A 833 -8.97 -51.84 3.57
C LEU A 833 -10.21 -51.53 4.42
N GLY A 834 -10.65 -50.26 4.43
CA GLY A 834 -11.84 -49.80 5.14
C GLY A 834 -12.96 -49.35 4.20
N VAL A 835 -12.67 -48.76 3.04
CA VAL A 835 -13.67 -48.32 2.06
C VAL A 835 -14.39 -49.46 1.35
N GLY A 836 -15.32 -50.09 2.06
CA GLY A 836 -16.53 -50.57 1.41
C GLY A 836 -17.33 -49.41 0.86
N LEU A 837 -17.72 -49.49 -0.41
CA LEU A 837 -18.67 -48.62 -1.13
C LEU A 837 -19.57 -47.81 -0.18
N PHE A 838 -19.08 -46.67 0.28
CA PHE A 838 -19.84 -45.81 1.14
C PHE A 838 -20.87 -45.10 0.27
N GLN A 839 -22.16 -45.42 0.43
CA GLN A 839 -23.20 -44.45 0.16
C GLN A 839 -23.20 -43.45 1.33
N PHE A 840 -22.14 -42.65 1.42
CA PHE A 840 -22.27 -41.36 2.07
C PHE A 840 -23.34 -40.60 1.28
N GLY A 841 -24.26 -39.92 1.97
CA GLY A 841 -25.02 -38.87 1.30
C GLY A 841 -24.04 -37.94 0.58
N ASN A 842 -24.48 -37.28 -0.48
CA ASN A 842 -23.66 -36.49 -1.41
C ASN A 842 -22.89 -35.30 -0.76
N GLU A 843 -22.81 -35.24 0.58
CA GLU A 843 -22.39 -34.12 1.41
C GLU A 843 -21.42 -34.50 2.57
N GLU A 844 -21.05 -35.77 2.82
CA GLU A 844 -20.14 -36.11 3.94
C GLU A 844 -18.64 -36.03 3.53
N THR A 845 -17.79 -35.52 4.43
CA THR A 845 -16.33 -35.39 4.23
C THR A 845 -15.57 -36.65 4.68
N GLN A 846 -14.46 -36.94 4.02
CA GLN A 846 -13.53 -38.02 4.35
C GLN A 846 -12.23 -37.45 4.90
N LYS A 847 -11.68 -38.07 5.94
CA LYS A 847 -10.41 -37.68 6.56
C LYS A 847 -9.29 -38.60 6.08
N ILE A 848 -8.25 -38.02 5.49
CA ILE A 848 -7.09 -38.74 4.97
C ILE A 848 -5.86 -38.25 5.73
N GLY A 849 -5.37 -39.03 6.68
CA GLY A 849 -4.26 -38.64 7.53
C GLY A 849 -3.53 -39.82 8.17
N PHE A 850 -2.36 -39.53 8.75
CA PHE A 850 -1.58 -40.51 9.52
C PHE A 850 -0.67 -39.83 10.55
N LYS A 851 -0.22 -40.61 11.53
CA LYS A 851 0.75 -40.18 12.55
C LYS A 851 2.16 -40.25 11.98
N SER A 852 2.86 -39.13 11.94
CA SER A 852 4.23 -39.07 11.46
C SER A 852 5.19 -39.86 12.34
N THR A 853 6.17 -40.50 11.73
CA THR A 853 7.29 -41.16 12.42
C THR A 853 8.55 -40.28 12.44
N ALA A 854 8.58 -39.20 11.65
CA ALA A 854 9.68 -38.25 11.54
C ALA A 854 9.18 -36.81 11.62
N GLU A 855 10.09 -35.88 11.87
CA GLU A 855 9.82 -34.45 11.76
C GLU A 855 9.58 -34.04 10.31
N PHE A 856 8.68 -33.09 10.07
CA PHE A 856 8.35 -32.62 8.72
C PHE A 856 7.98 -31.14 8.69
N ASN A 857 8.20 -30.50 7.55
CA ASN A 857 7.80 -29.10 7.27
C ASN A 857 6.66 -29.02 6.28
N LYS A 858 6.55 -29.99 5.36
CA LYS A 858 5.48 -30.01 4.35
C LYS A 858 4.65 -31.28 4.46
N ALA A 859 3.34 -31.12 4.34
CA ALA A 859 2.40 -32.20 4.15
C ALA A 859 1.71 -32.01 2.80
N GLU A 860 1.71 -33.05 1.98
CA GLU A 860 1.19 -33.03 0.62
C GLU A 860 0.13 -34.11 0.44
N LEU A 861 -1.06 -33.72 -0.02
CA LEU A 861 -2.04 -34.63 -0.61
C LEU A 861 -1.76 -34.72 -2.11
N VAL A 862 -1.38 -35.91 -2.55
CA VAL A 862 -0.97 -36.21 -3.93
C VAL A 862 -2.01 -37.10 -4.59
N TYR A 863 -2.48 -36.71 -5.77
CA TYR A 863 -3.38 -37.46 -6.64
C TYR A 863 -2.69 -37.85 -7.96
N ASN A 864 -2.46 -39.13 -8.17
CA ASN A 864 -1.84 -39.72 -9.36
C ASN A 864 -2.89 -39.99 -10.44
N ILE A 865 -2.94 -39.21 -11.51
CA ILE A 865 -4.07 -39.26 -12.45
C ILE A 865 -3.93 -40.47 -13.38
N PRO A 866 -4.85 -41.46 -13.37
CA PRO A 866 -4.81 -42.57 -14.30
C PRO A 866 -5.28 -42.13 -15.70
N LEU A 867 -4.73 -42.76 -16.75
CA LEU A 867 -4.93 -42.40 -18.17
C LEU A 867 -6.39 -42.40 -18.67
N SER A 868 -7.35 -42.88 -17.87
CA SER A 868 -8.76 -43.05 -18.28
C SER A 868 -9.81 -42.78 -17.20
N ALA A 869 -9.46 -42.19 -16.05
CA ALA A 869 -10.43 -41.95 -14.98
C ALA A 869 -10.49 -40.47 -14.56
N THR A 870 -11.71 -39.95 -14.42
CA THR A 870 -11.98 -38.57 -14.01
C THR A 870 -12.46 -38.58 -12.56
N LEU A 871 -11.75 -37.88 -11.69
CA LEU A 871 -12.06 -37.76 -10.26
C LEU A 871 -13.40 -37.03 -10.00
N GLY A 872 -13.91 -36.31 -11.01
CA GLY A 872 -14.98 -35.33 -10.86
C GLY A 872 -14.56 -34.17 -9.96
N THR A 873 -15.52 -33.30 -9.61
CA THR A 873 -15.27 -32.20 -8.68
C THR A 873 -15.02 -32.75 -7.27
N THR A 874 -13.82 -32.52 -6.75
CA THR A 874 -13.38 -32.85 -5.40
C THR A 874 -13.18 -31.56 -4.61
N ARG A 875 -13.61 -31.52 -3.36
CA ARG A 875 -13.46 -30.39 -2.45
C ARG A 875 -12.48 -30.77 -1.35
N ILE A 876 -11.57 -29.88 -0.98
CA ILE A 876 -10.68 -30.06 0.17
C ILE A 876 -10.90 -28.90 1.12
N TYR A 877 -11.35 -29.20 2.33
CA TYR A 877 -11.80 -28.18 3.27
C TYR A 877 -10.66 -27.64 4.12
N ARG A 878 -9.82 -28.51 4.68
CA ARG A 878 -8.84 -28.10 5.69
C ARG A 878 -7.69 -29.09 5.83
N PHE A 879 -6.61 -28.59 6.44
CA PHE A 879 -5.50 -29.40 6.93
C PHE A 879 -5.42 -29.30 8.46
N ASN A 880 -5.53 -30.44 9.12
CA ASN A 880 -5.53 -30.56 10.57
C ASN A 880 -4.24 -31.23 11.06
N VAL A 881 -3.77 -30.81 12.24
CA VAL A 881 -2.66 -31.45 12.93
C VAL A 881 -3.00 -31.69 14.41
N MET A 882 -2.43 -32.76 14.98
CA MET A 882 -2.52 -33.07 16.40
C MET A 882 -1.17 -33.57 16.91
N GLU A 883 -0.65 -32.96 17.97
CA GLU A 883 0.51 -33.51 18.70
C GLU A 883 0.02 -34.69 19.55
N THR A 884 0.42 -35.92 19.21
CA THR A 884 -0.06 -37.11 19.93
C THR A 884 0.81 -37.39 21.14
N CYS A 885 0.20 -37.35 22.33
CA CYS A 885 0.87 -37.51 23.60
C CYS A 885 0.25 -38.71 24.34
N PRO A 886 1.06 -39.72 24.73
CA PRO A 886 0.57 -40.81 25.56
C PRO A 886 -0.05 -40.26 26.85
N VAL A 887 -1.18 -40.83 27.24
CA VAL A 887 -1.89 -40.52 28.48
C VAL A 887 -1.60 -41.66 29.44
N GLU A 888 -1.34 -41.32 30.70
CA GLU A 888 -1.19 -42.35 31.74
C GLU A 888 -2.51 -43.11 31.87
N LEU A 889 -2.46 -44.43 31.64
CA LEU A 889 -3.63 -45.27 31.87
C LEU A 889 -3.87 -45.36 33.37
N VAL A 890 -5.05 -44.96 33.81
CA VAL A 890 -5.45 -45.05 35.23
C VAL A 890 -6.22 -46.35 35.46
N CYS A 891 -6.02 -46.98 36.62
CA CYS A 891 -6.80 -48.14 37.03
C CYS A 891 -8.26 -47.75 37.29
N ASN A 892 -9.20 -48.61 36.90
CA ASN A 892 -10.65 -48.37 36.98
C ASN A 892 -11.13 -47.15 36.19
N ASP A 893 -10.33 -46.67 35.23
CA ASP A 893 -10.83 -45.72 34.25
C ASP A 893 -11.94 -46.41 33.43
N SER A 894 -13.11 -45.80 33.41
CA SER A 894 -14.31 -46.26 32.71
C SER A 894 -14.91 -45.15 31.88
N ASP A 895 -14.20 -44.03 31.72
CA ASP A 895 -14.71 -42.90 30.97
C ASP A 895 -14.86 -43.26 29.48
N PRO A 896 -15.86 -42.69 28.79
CA PRO A 896 -15.98 -42.80 27.34
C PRO A 896 -14.67 -42.43 26.67
N ILE A 897 -14.31 -43.13 25.60
CA ILE A 897 -13.13 -42.77 24.83
C ILE A 897 -13.45 -41.53 24.01
N THR A 898 -12.83 -40.39 24.37
CA THR A 898 -13.04 -39.10 23.71
C THR A 898 -11.76 -38.56 23.08
N THR A 899 -11.94 -37.71 22.06
CA THR A 899 -10.87 -36.92 21.44
C THR A 899 -10.31 -35.81 22.34
N VAL A 900 -11.00 -35.44 23.41
CA VAL A 900 -10.54 -34.40 24.34
C VAL A 900 -9.45 -34.93 25.26
N ASP A 901 -9.61 -36.17 25.73
CA ASP A 901 -8.71 -36.75 26.73
C ASP A 901 -7.64 -37.65 26.12
N ARG A 902 -7.85 -38.17 24.90
CA ARG A 902 -6.98 -39.18 24.27
C ARG A 902 -6.78 -38.87 22.78
N PRO A 903 -5.61 -39.19 22.19
CA PRO A 903 -5.34 -38.96 20.77
C PRO A 903 -5.97 -40.07 19.91
N VAL A 904 -7.29 -40.16 19.95
CA VAL A 904 -8.06 -41.16 19.21
C VAL A 904 -8.60 -40.60 17.91
N ILE A 905 -8.69 -41.44 16.89
CA ILE A 905 -9.26 -41.10 15.58
C ILE A 905 -10.19 -42.22 15.10
N ILE A 906 -11.13 -41.87 14.22
CA ILE A 906 -11.78 -42.89 13.38
C ILE A 906 -10.76 -43.37 12.35
N ASN A 907 -10.32 -44.62 12.49
CA ASN A 907 -9.36 -45.19 11.56
C ASN A 907 -10.07 -45.56 10.25
N ALA A 908 -9.86 -44.75 9.22
CA ALA A 908 -10.40 -44.97 7.88
C ALA A 908 -9.96 -46.31 7.27
N ILE A 909 -8.81 -46.86 7.69
CA ILE A 909 -8.28 -48.14 7.19
C ILE A 909 -9.17 -49.32 7.57
N ASN A 910 -9.86 -49.25 8.71
CA ASN A 910 -10.67 -50.34 9.25
C ASN A 910 -12.15 -49.95 9.39
N THR A 911 -12.54 -48.81 8.83
CA THR A 911 -13.92 -48.30 8.86
C THR A 911 -14.53 -48.37 7.45
N GLY A 912 -15.68 -49.03 7.33
CA GLY A 912 -16.54 -49.10 6.13
C GLY A 912 -17.15 -50.50 5.90
N THR A 913 -17.58 -50.80 4.68
CA THR A 913 -18.39 -52.00 4.39
C THR A 913 -17.59 -53.16 3.77
N ALA A 914 -17.38 -54.25 4.50
CA ALA A 914 -16.78 -55.48 3.95
C ALA A 914 -17.83 -56.44 3.35
N GLY A 915 -17.53 -57.07 2.21
CA GLY A 915 -18.38 -58.13 1.60
C GLY A 915 -18.73 -57.90 0.12
N LEU A 916 -19.74 -58.64 -0.38
CA LEU A 916 -20.34 -58.39 -1.71
C LEU A 916 -20.97 -56.98 -1.75
N THR A 917 -21.21 -56.44 -2.95
CA THR A 917 -21.83 -55.12 -3.16
C THR A 917 -23.08 -54.94 -2.29
N CYS A 918 -23.02 -54.02 -1.32
CA CYS A 918 -24.16 -53.70 -0.47
C CYS A 918 -24.91 -52.47 -0.98
N VAL A 919 -26.13 -52.66 -1.48
CA VAL A 919 -27.00 -51.54 -1.88
C VAL A 919 -27.75 -51.04 -0.65
N GLY A 920 -27.48 -49.79 -0.27
CA GLY A 920 -28.09 -49.12 0.90
C GLY A 920 -27.37 -49.34 2.23
N CYS A 921 -26.16 -49.91 2.24
CA CYS A 921 -25.33 -49.86 3.44
C CYS A 921 -24.88 -48.43 3.70
N SER A 922 -24.97 -47.98 4.95
CA SER A 922 -24.46 -46.68 5.36
C SER A 922 -23.79 -46.72 6.74
N ILE A 923 -22.78 -45.88 6.90
CA ILE A 923 -22.18 -45.52 8.18
C ILE A 923 -22.35 -44.01 8.26
N ASN A 924 -23.15 -43.52 9.19
CA ASN A 924 -23.42 -42.09 9.33
C ASN A 924 -22.84 -41.57 10.64
N ASN A 925 -22.16 -40.43 10.57
CA ASN A 925 -21.52 -39.74 11.70
C ASN A 925 -20.62 -40.67 12.54
N PRO A 926 -19.58 -41.30 11.98
CA PRO A 926 -18.68 -42.18 12.74
C PRO A 926 -17.93 -41.46 13.86
N GLU A 927 -17.70 -40.15 13.72
CA GLU A 927 -17.01 -39.31 14.71
C GLU A 927 -17.75 -39.20 16.04
N ASN A 928 -19.08 -39.35 16.02
CA ASN A 928 -19.92 -39.35 17.22
C ASN A 928 -19.55 -40.45 18.23
N LEU A 929 -18.79 -41.46 17.80
CA LEU A 929 -18.31 -42.51 18.69
C LEU A 929 -17.22 -42.03 19.68
N ILE A 930 -16.57 -40.90 19.38
CA ILE A 930 -15.40 -40.36 20.09
C ILE A 930 -15.52 -38.88 20.45
N ASP A 931 -16.71 -38.28 20.35
CA ASP A 931 -16.93 -36.85 20.64
C ASP A 931 -17.31 -36.56 22.10
N GLY A 932 -17.68 -37.60 22.86
CA GLY A 932 -18.12 -37.49 24.26
C GLY A 932 -19.58 -37.05 24.44
N ASP A 933 -20.32 -36.74 23.38
CA ASP A 933 -21.73 -36.37 23.42
C ASP A 933 -22.64 -37.60 23.33
N LEU A 934 -23.03 -38.11 24.50
CA LEU A 934 -23.86 -39.29 24.62
C LEU A 934 -25.30 -39.12 24.08
N THR A 935 -25.70 -37.90 23.68
CA THR A 935 -27.03 -37.61 23.13
C THR A 935 -27.12 -37.82 21.63
N ASN A 936 -25.99 -37.97 20.95
CA ASN A 936 -25.92 -38.26 19.52
C ASN A 936 -25.42 -39.70 19.28
N SER A 937 -25.40 -40.16 18.02
CA SER A 937 -24.97 -41.53 17.72
C SER A 937 -24.38 -41.72 16.32
N THR A 938 -23.41 -42.62 16.23
CA THR A 938 -22.99 -43.26 14.97
C THR A 938 -24.02 -44.30 14.55
N ARG A 939 -24.56 -44.19 13.33
CA ARG A 939 -25.54 -45.13 12.80
C ARG A 939 -24.92 -46.07 11.77
N LEU A 940 -25.02 -47.38 12.00
CA LEU A 940 -24.65 -48.41 11.02
C LEU A 940 -25.91 -49.05 10.45
N THR A 941 -26.14 -48.89 9.15
CA THR A 941 -27.27 -49.48 8.41
C THR A 941 -26.77 -50.58 7.50
N VAL A 942 -27.22 -51.81 7.73
CA VAL A 942 -26.91 -52.97 6.89
C VAL A 942 -28.23 -53.58 6.38
N PRO A 943 -28.61 -53.30 5.12
CA PRO A 943 -29.78 -53.92 4.48
C PRO A 943 -29.63 -55.44 4.26
N LEU A 944 -30.63 -56.03 3.60
CA LEU A 944 -30.64 -57.44 3.22
C LEU A 944 -29.42 -57.78 2.34
N GLY A 945 -28.61 -58.73 2.79
CA GLY A 945 -27.44 -59.25 2.07
C GLY A 945 -26.89 -60.49 2.78
N VAL A 946 -26.06 -61.29 2.12
CA VAL A 946 -25.34 -62.41 2.76
C VAL A 946 -23.85 -62.09 2.74
N GLY A 947 -23.21 -62.10 3.91
CA GLY A 947 -21.77 -61.87 4.03
C GLY A 947 -21.34 -60.40 3.97
N VAL A 948 -22.26 -59.45 4.14
CA VAL A 948 -21.98 -58.01 4.22
C VAL A 948 -21.81 -57.58 5.67
N ARG A 949 -20.84 -56.72 5.97
CA ARG A 949 -20.62 -56.12 7.29
C ARG A 949 -20.28 -54.64 7.16
N ASN A 950 -20.91 -53.76 7.94
CA ASN A 950 -20.41 -52.41 8.17
C ASN A 950 -19.53 -52.42 9.41
N ALA A 951 -18.37 -51.77 9.35
CA ALA A 951 -17.43 -51.66 10.46
C ALA A 951 -17.09 -50.18 10.72
N VAL A 952 -16.99 -49.79 11.98
CA VAL A 952 -16.37 -48.54 12.41
C VAL A 952 -15.21 -48.87 13.34
N SER A 953 -14.07 -48.22 13.16
CA SER A 953 -12.85 -48.50 13.92
C SER A 953 -12.30 -47.23 14.55
N VAL A 954 -11.96 -47.32 15.83
CA VAL A 954 -11.34 -46.25 16.61
C VAL A 954 -9.92 -46.67 16.96
N LYS A 955 -8.95 -45.86 16.57
CA LYS A 955 -7.53 -46.08 16.85
C LYS A 955 -7.02 -45.02 17.82
N ASP A 956 -6.34 -45.47 18.87
CA ASP A 956 -5.54 -44.62 19.73
C ASP A 956 -4.14 -44.48 19.12
N LEU A 957 -3.73 -43.25 18.85
CA LEU A 957 -2.48 -42.98 18.15
C LEU A 957 -1.26 -43.01 19.08
N ALA A 958 -1.44 -43.03 20.41
CA ALA A 958 -0.35 -42.96 21.37
C ALA A 958 -0.36 -44.06 22.43
N ASN A 959 -1.53 -44.56 22.82
CA ASN A 959 -1.66 -45.50 23.93
C ASN A 959 -1.83 -46.96 23.46
N ILE A 960 -1.24 -47.88 24.22
CA ILE A 960 -1.47 -49.33 24.09
C ILE A 960 -2.20 -49.78 25.35
N TYR A 961 -3.39 -50.34 25.18
CA TYR A 961 -4.21 -50.85 26.27
C TYR A 961 -3.72 -52.24 26.71
N PRO A 962 -3.62 -52.49 28.04
CA PRO A 962 -3.08 -53.72 28.58
C PRO A 962 -4.02 -54.91 28.41
N ALA A 963 -3.45 -56.11 28.36
CA ALA A 963 -4.21 -57.35 28.42
C ALA A 963 -5.08 -57.42 29.68
N GLY A 964 -6.30 -57.94 29.56
CA GLY A 964 -7.28 -57.99 30.64
C GLY A 964 -8.19 -56.76 30.75
N SER A 965 -8.01 -55.76 29.88
CA SER A 965 -8.94 -54.63 29.75
C SER A 965 -10.27 -55.11 29.16
N SER A 966 -11.37 -54.46 29.53
CA SER A 966 -12.69 -54.68 28.92
C SER A 966 -12.95 -53.65 27.84
N VAL A 967 -13.41 -54.09 26.66
CA VAL A 967 -13.67 -53.22 25.51
C VAL A 967 -15.05 -53.47 24.95
N GLY A 968 -15.75 -52.41 24.52
CA GLY A 968 -17.10 -52.54 23.99
C GLY A 968 -17.66 -51.23 23.44
N PHE A 969 -18.98 -51.19 23.30
CA PHE A 969 -19.72 -50.03 22.82
C PHE A 969 -21.00 -49.83 23.61
N ALA A 970 -21.41 -48.57 23.76
CA ALA A 970 -22.69 -48.19 24.35
C ALA A 970 -23.74 -47.98 23.24
N THR A 971 -24.89 -48.65 23.34
CA THR A 971 -26.04 -48.45 22.44
C THR A 971 -26.76 -47.14 22.75
N SER A 972 -27.35 -46.47 21.76
CA SER A 972 -28.17 -45.28 22.02
C SER A 972 -29.48 -45.61 22.78
N GLU A 973 -30.09 -44.59 23.39
CA GLU A 973 -31.40 -44.69 24.07
C GLU A 973 -32.54 -45.13 23.14
N ALA A 974 -32.36 -44.99 21.81
CA ALA A 974 -33.33 -45.44 20.81
C ALA A 974 -33.31 -46.97 20.60
N ASN A 975 -32.22 -47.65 20.98
CA ASN A 975 -32.05 -49.10 20.89
C ASN A 975 -31.53 -49.68 22.22
N PRO A 976 -32.25 -49.53 23.35
CA PRO A 976 -31.72 -49.88 24.66
C PRO A 976 -31.61 -51.39 24.87
N ILE A 977 -32.20 -52.24 24.02
CA ILE A 977 -32.07 -53.70 24.11
C ILE A 977 -31.83 -54.26 22.72
N LEU A 978 -30.67 -54.90 22.51
CA LEU A 978 -30.39 -55.64 21.29
C LEU A 978 -31.08 -57.00 21.37
N ASN A 979 -31.84 -57.36 20.32
CA ASN A 979 -32.32 -58.74 20.17
C ASN A 979 -31.11 -59.68 20.01
N ALA A 980 -31.16 -60.88 20.58
CA ALA A 980 -30.14 -61.93 20.44
C ALA A 980 -29.75 -62.21 18.97
N ASP A 981 -30.69 -62.13 18.03
CA ASP A 981 -30.41 -62.31 16.60
C ASP A 981 -29.54 -61.17 16.02
N LEU A 982 -29.79 -59.92 16.46
CA LEU A 982 -28.98 -58.76 16.09
C LEU A 982 -27.61 -58.81 16.78
N LEU A 983 -27.55 -59.19 18.06
CA LEU A 983 -26.29 -59.33 18.79
C LEU A 983 -25.34 -60.35 18.12
N ASN A 984 -25.90 -61.43 17.55
CA ASN A 984 -25.15 -62.42 16.78
C ASN A 984 -24.53 -61.89 15.48
N THR A 985 -25.00 -60.75 14.96
CA THR A 985 -24.36 -60.12 13.79
C THR A 985 -23.27 -59.14 14.16
N ILE A 986 -23.18 -58.73 15.43
CA ILE A 986 -22.17 -57.79 15.92
C ILE A 986 -20.87 -58.53 16.25
N ARG A 987 -19.76 -57.93 15.82
CA ARG A 987 -18.39 -58.35 16.11
C ARG A 987 -17.62 -57.16 16.66
N VAL A 988 -16.96 -57.33 17.80
CA VAL A 988 -15.94 -56.40 18.31
C VAL A 988 -14.58 -57.04 18.07
N THR A 989 -13.67 -56.32 17.44
CA THR A 989 -12.33 -56.78 17.06
C THR A 989 -11.31 -55.78 17.57
N THR A 990 -10.22 -56.27 18.16
CA THR A 990 -9.10 -55.42 18.60
C THR A 990 -7.88 -55.65 17.71
N TYR A 991 -7.11 -54.58 17.49
CA TYR A 991 -5.88 -54.59 16.70
C TYR A 991 -4.72 -54.05 17.53
N LEU A 992 -3.51 -54.51 17.22
CA LEU A 992 -2.26 -53.94 17.72
C LEU A 992 -1.36 -53.60 16.54
N ASN A 993 -1.03 -52.30 16.37
CA ASN A 993 -0.25 -51.81 15.24
C ASN A 993 -0.85 -52.24 13.88
N GLY A 994 -2.18 -52.24 13.79
CA GLY A 994 -2.92 -52.64 12.58
C GLY A 994 -3.04 -54.14 12.32
N VAL A 995 -2.53 -55.00 13.22
CA VAL A 995 -2.70 -56.46 13.14
C VAL A 995 -3.84 -56.90 14.06
N GLU A 996 -4.81 -57.66 13.55
CA GLU A 996 -5.90 -58.23 14.36
C GLU A 996 -5.31 -59.15 15.45
N VAL A 997 -5.66 -58.89 16.72
CA VAL A 997 -5.17 -59.69 17.87
C VAL A 997 -6.28 -60.48 18.55
N GLU A 998 -7.52 -59.98 18.59
CA GLU A 998 -8.62 -60.65 19.29
C GLU A 998 -9.98 -60.21 18.73
N SER A 999 -11.00 -61.06 18.88
CA SER A 999 -12.36 -60.73 18.48
C SER A 999 -13.43 -61.52 19.24
N ALA A 1000 -14.56 -60.87 19.50
CA ALA A 1000 -15.75 -61.48 20.09
C ALA A 1000 -17.01 -61.18 19.27
N THR A 1001 -17.95 -62.13 19.25
CA THR A 1001 -19.22 -62.04 18.51
C THR A 1001 -20.38 -62.65 19.28
N GLY A 1002 -21.59 -62.16 19.05
CA GLY A 1002 -22.82 -62.79 19.55
C GLY A 1002 -22.81 -63.00 21.06
N LEU A 1003 -23.04 -64.23 21.51
CA LEU A 1003 -23.05 -64.59 22.94
C LEU A 1003 -21.69 -64.43 23.65
N SER A 1004 -20.59 -64.25 22.92
CA SER A 1004 -19.30 -63.93 23.53
C SER A 1004 -19.18 -62.45 23.90
N LEU A 1005 -20.08 -61.60 23.39
CA LEU A 1005 -20.26 -60.24 23.86
C LEU A 1005 -21.13 -60.28 25.12
N ILE A 1006 -20.57 -59.85 26.24
CA ILE A 1006 -21.22 -59.81 27.53
C ILE A 1006 -21.78 -58.39 27.72
N ASN A 1007 -22.94 -58.30 28.36
CA ASN A 1007 -23.42 -57.04 28.88
C ASN A 1007 -22.53 -56.62 30.06
N ILE A 1008 -21.72 -55.60 29.85
CA ILE A 1008 -20.75 -55.09 30.83
C ILE A 1008 -21.26 -53.81 31.49
N ASN A 1009 -22.57 -53.56 31.48
CA ASN A 1009 -23.20 -52.38 32.07
C ASN A 1009 -22.75 -52.11 33.51
N ALA A 1010 -22.53 -53.17 34.31
CA ALA A 1010 -22.12 -53.03 35.70
C ALA A 1010 -20.83 -52.20 35.85
N LEU A 1011 -19.95 -52.21 34.85
CA LEU A 1011 -18.72 -51.43 34.83
C LEU A 1011 -18.95 -49.94 34.49
N PHE A 1012 -20.08 -49.60 33.88
CA PHE A 1012 -20.34 -48.27 33.35
C PHE A 1012 -21.70 -47.67 33.77
N ILE A 1013 -22.38 -48.27 34.75
CA ILE A 1013 -23.75 -47.90 35.15
C ILE A 1013 -23.88 -46.47 35.67
N GLN A 1014 -22.77 -45.90 36.16
CA GLN A 1014 -22.72 -44.50 36.63
C GLN A 1014 -22.72 -43.49 35.47
N ILE A 1015 -22.20 -43.89 34.31
CA ILE A 1015 -22.04 -43.04 33.12
C ILE A 1015 -23.20 -43.27 32.14
N PHE A 1016 -23.65 -44.53 32.02
CA PHE A 1016 -24.73 -44.97 31.14
C PHE A 1016 -25.90 -45.55 31.95
N PRO A 1017 -26.72 -44.72 32.62
CA PRO A 1017 -27.83 -45.23 33.43
C PRO A 1017 -28.96 -45.83 32.58
N GLN A 1018 -29.09 -45.42 31.32
CA GLN A 1018 -30.15 -45.86 30.40
C GLN A 1018 -29.64 -46.67 29.19
N ASN A 1019 -28.33 -46.58 28.87
CA ASN A 1019 -27.74 -47.27 27.72
C ASN A 1019 -27.29 -48.69 28.12
N GLN A 1020 -27.20 -49.60 27.15
CA GLN A 1020 -26.56 -50.91 27.35
C GLN A 1020 -25.18 -50.91 26.70
N VAL A 1021 -24.24 -51.51 27.40
CA VAL A 1021 -22.84 -51.62 27.04
C VAL A 1021 -22.54 -53.09 26.78
N TYR A 1022 -22.19 -53.40 25.53
CA TYR A 1022 -21.83 -54.75 25.10
C TYR A 1022 -20.36 -54.78 24.75
N GLY A 1023 -19.65 -55.81 25.22
CA GLY A 1023 -18.22 -55.92 25.02
C GLY A 1023 -17.65 -57.25 25.49
N PHE A 1024 -16.34 -57.36 25.54
CA PHE A 1024 -15.65 -58.52 26.09
C PHE A 1024 -14.38 -58.10 26.80
N ARG A 1025 -13.85 -59.01 27.63
CA ARG A 1025 -12.57 -58.81 28.31
C ARG A 1025 -11.45 -59.35 27.43
N THR A 1026 -10.53 -58.48 27.06
CA THR A 1026 -9.38 -58.81 26.22
C THR A 1026 -8.38 -59.69 26.95
N THR A 1027 -7.67 -60.51 26.20
CA THR A 1027 -6.53 -61.33 26.64
C THR A 1027 -5.21 -60.88 26.03
N SER A 1028 -5.25 -59.97 25.05
CA SER A 1028 -4.10 -59.38 24.38
C SER A 1028 -4.11 -57.85 24.47
N LYS A 1029 -2.94 -57.23 24.31
CA LYS A 1029 -2.80 -55.78 24.18
C LYS A 1029 -3.38 -55.30 22.85
N PHE A 1030 -3.85 -54.05 22.82
CA PHE A 1030 -4.40 -53.45 21.61
C PHE A 1030 -4.23 -51.91 21.61
N ASP A 1031 -4.24 -51.31 20.43
CA ASP A 1031 -4.25 -49.85 20.21
C ASP A 1031 -5.47 -49.40 19.37
N GLU A 1032 -6.28 -50.35 18.90
CA GLU A 1032 -7.43 -50.05 18.04
C GLU A 1032 -8.58 -51.03 18.28
N VAL A 1033 -9.81 -50.52 18.19
CA VAL A 1033 -11.06 -51.27 18.39
C VAL A 1033 -12.00 -51.03 17.21
N GLN A 1034 -12.41 -52.11 16.55
CA GLN A 1034 -13.38 -52.12 15.48
C GLN A 1034 -14.68 -52.78 15.92
N ILE A 1035 -15.80 -52.11 15.67
CA ILE A 1035 -17.15 -52.63 15.87
C ILE A 1035 -17.74 -52.85 14.49
N SER A 1036 -18.17 -54.07 14.18
CA SER A 1036 -18.83 -54.38 12.92
C SER A 1036 -20.16 -55.08 13.08
N VAL A 1037 -21.10 -54.77 12.20
CA VAL A 1037 -22.46 -55.34 12.18
C VAL A 1037 -22.66 -56.03 10.84
N GLY A 1038 -23.02 -57.32 10.90
CA GLY A 1038 -23.37 -58.12 9.73
C GLY A 1038 -24.84 -58.05 9.37
N SER A 1039 -25.18 -58.55 8.19
CA SER A 1039 -26.57 -58.69 7.71
C SER A 1039 -27.25 -59.96 8.27
N LEU A 1040 -28.56 -59.87 8.55
CA LEU A 1040 -29.44 -61.03 8.71
C LEU A 1040 -30.13 -61.32 7.37
N ALA A 1041 -30.32 -62.60 7.03
CA ALA A 1041 -30.87 -63.00 5.73
C ALA A 1041 -32.30 -62.46 5.43
N SER A 1042 -33.00 -61.93 6.43
CA SER A 1042 -34.40 -61.51 6.33
C SER A 1042 -34.76 -60.21 7.09
N ALA A 1043 -33.77 -59.41 7.53
CA ALA A 1043 -34.03 -58.14 8.23
C ALA A 1043 -33.02 -57.06 7.86
N ILE A 1044 -33.45 -55.80 7.88
CA ILE A 1044 -32.56 -54.63 7.87
C ILE A 1044 -32.02 -54.48 9.28
N ASN A 1045 -30.70 -54.47 9.43
CA ASN A 1045 -30.05 -54.22 10.71
C ASN A 1045 -29.65 -52.74 10.77
N ILE A 1046 -30.21 -52.02 11.74
CA ILE A 1046 -29.80 -50.67 12.08
C ILE A 1046 -29.30 -50.72 13.51
N ILE A 1047 -28.09 -50.24 13.76
CA ILE A 1047 -27.59 -50.01 15.11
C ILE A 1047 -27.16 -48.56 15.25
N ASP A 1048 -27.49 -47.97 16.39
CA ASP A 1048 -27.07 -46.64 16.79
C ASP A 1048 -26.13 -46.79 18.00
N LEU A 1049 -24.88 -46.37 17.81
CA LEU A 1049 -23.80 -46.43 18.79
C LEU A 1049 -23.57 -45.03 19.35
N SER A 1050 -23.65 -44.88 20.67
CA SER A 1050 -23.44 -43.60 21.36
C SER A 1050 -21.98 -43.34 21.73
N SER A 1051 -21.20 -44.39 22.01
CA SER A 1051 -19.79 -44.22 22.39
C SER A 1051 -19.02 -45.54 22.35
N LEU A 1052 -17.71 -45.46 22.12
CA LEU A 1052 -16.76 -46.53 22.42
C LEU A 1052 -16.37 -46.49 23.91
N VAL A 1053 -16.32 -47.66 24.53
CA VAL A 1053 -15.85 -47.77 25.91
C VAL A 1053 -14.66 -48.71 26.04
N ILE A 1054 -13.71 -48.33 26.88
CA ILE A 1054 -12.60 -49.17 27.32
C ILE A 1054 -12.51 -49.02 28.84
N SER A 1055 -12.38 -50.13 29.56
CA SER A 1055 -12.06 -50.10 30.98
C SER A 1055 -10.84 -50.95 31.27
N THR A 1056 -9.92 -50.39 32.05
CA THR A 1056 -8.72 -51.09 32.54
C THR A 1056 -9.01 -51.90 33.81
N GLN A 1057 -10.25 -51.87 34.33
CA GLN A 1057 -10.63 -52.62 35.53
C GLN A 1057 -10.36 -54.12 35.35
N GLY A 1058 -9.52 -54.66 36.22
CA GLY A 1058 -9.08 -56.05 36.17
C GLY A 1058 -7.91 -56.33 35.24
N ALA A 1059 -7.40 -55.36 34.48
CA ALA A 1059 -6.28 -55.57 33.57
C ALA A 1059 -4.98 -55.86 34.34
N ASN A 1060 -4.19 -56.80 33.83
CA ASN A 1060 -2.89 -57.13 34.39
C ASN A 1060 -1.95 -57.46 33.22
N ASP A 1061 -0.98 -56.59 33.02
CA ASP A 1061 0.02 -56.72 31.98
C ASP A 1061 1.41 -56.31 32.51
N PRO A 1062 2.22 -57.29 32.96
CA PRO A 1062 3.56 -57.02 33.47
C PRO A 1062 4.51 -56.41 32.44
N THR A 1063 4.19 -56.52 31.15
CA THR A 1063 5.05 -55.99 30.08
C THR A 1063 4.76 -54.52 29.76
N LEU A 1064 3.69 -53.95 30.31
CA LEU A 1064 3.42 -52.51 30.35
C LEU A 1064 3.59 -51.94 31.76
N ASP A 1065 4.06 -52.74 32.73
CA ASP A 1065 4.11 -52.40 34.16
C ASP A 1065 2.74 -51.92 34.69
N PHE A 1066 1.67 -52.57 34.23
CA PHE A 1066 0.30 -52.18 34.56
C PHE A 1066 -0.43 -53.30 35.31
N GLU A 1067 -0.89 -53.00 36.52
CA GLU A 1067 -1.73 -53.89 37.33
C GLU A 1067 -2.92 -53.12 37.90
N CYS A 1068 -4.13 -53.55 37.54
CA CYS A 1068 -5.38 -53.01 38.04
C CYS A 1068 -6.24 -54.15 38.60
N PRO A 1069 -6.16 -54.43 39.91
CA PRO A 1069 -6.90 -55.54 40.51
C PRO A 1069 -8.42 -55.30 40.44
N LEU A 1070 -9.19 -56.39 40.31
CA LEU A 1070 -10.66 -56.32 40.43
C LEU A 1070 -11.02 -56.09 41.91
N ASP A 1071 -11.73 -55.00 42.22
CA ASP A 1071 -12.29 -54.76 43.57
C ASP A 1071 -13.48 -55.69 43.91
N ILE A 1072 -13.88 -56.55 42.97
CA ILE A 1072 -14.92 -57.57 43.15
C ILE A 1072 -14.37 -58.98 42.93
N CYS A 1073 -14.37 -59.78 43.99
CA CYS A 1073 -14.06 -61.20 43.89
C CYS A 1073 -15.23 -61.94 43.26
N VAL A 1074 -15.03 -62.43 42.04
CA VAL A 1074 -15.92 -63.39 41.38
C VAL A 1074 -15.17 -64.71 41.23
N LYS A 1075 -15.83 -65.81 41.58
CA LYS A 1075 -15.29 -67.15 41.31
C LYS A 1075 -15.33 -67.38 39.80
N PRO A 1076 -14.20 -67.67 39.13
CA PRO A 1076 -14.20 -67.92 37.69
C PRO A 1076 -15.20 -69.03 37.33
N GLY A 1077 -15.94 -68.85 36.23
CA GLY A 1077 -16.83 -69.88 35.72
C GLY A 1077 -16.04 -71.16 35.39
N ASN A 1078 -16.51 -72.33 35.82
CA ASN A 1078 -15.89 -73.60 35.45
C ASN A 1078 -16.21 -73.93 33.99
N THR A 1079 -15.22 -73.75 33.10
CA THR A 1079 -15.33 -74.03 31.65
C THR A 1079 -14.69 -75.37 31.24
N GLN A 1080 -14.09 -76.10 32.19
CA GLN A 1080 -13.24 -77.27 31.93
C GLN A 1080 -13.86 -78.60 32.42
N GLY A 1081 -15.07 -78.58 33.01
CA GLY A 1081 -15.76 -79.77 33.51
C GLY A 1081 -17.27 -79.75 33.30
N ILE A 1082 -17.90 -80.93 33.31
CA ILE A 1082 -19.37 -81.05 33.33
C ILE A 1082 -19.84 -80.36 34.61
N GLY A 1083 -20.63 -79.30 34.46
CA GLY A 1083 -21.10 -78.52 35.61
C GLY A 1083 -21.84 -79.36 36.64
N LEU A 1084 -21.68 -79.03 37.93
CA LEU A 1084 -22.33 -79.80 38.99
C LEU A 1084 -23.87 -79.72 38.82
N PRO A 1085 -24.62 -80.82 39.01
CA PRO A 1085 -26.07 -80.81 38.96
C PRO A 1085 -26.67 -79.81 39.94
N THR A 1086 -27.58 -78.95 39.47
CA THR A 1086 -28.34 -78.05 40.35
C THR A 1086 -29.18 -78.87 41.32
N GLN A 1087 -28.98 -78.66 42.63
CA GLN A 1087 -29.63 -79.48 43.67
C GLN A 1087 -30.99 -78.93 44.10
N THR A 1088 -31.22 -77.63 43.90
CA THR A 1088 -32.42 -76.93 44.37
C THR A 1088 -33.16 -76.34 43.18
N GLY A 1089 -34.47 -76.51 43.14
CA GLY A 1089 -35.28 -75.91 42.08
C GLY A 1089 -36.66 -75.50 42.56
N ILE A 1090 -37.21 -74.45 41.95
CA ILE A 1090 -38.58 -74.00 42.13
C ILE A 1090 -39.26 -74.00 40.75
N SER A 1091 -40.34 -74.77 40.60
CA SER A 1091 -41.09 -74.84 39.34
C SER A 1091 -42.58 -74.63 39.56
N THR A 1092 -43.22 -73.89 38.65
CA THR A 1092 -44.69 -73.80 38.59
C THR A 1092 -45.28 -74.69 37.50
N LEU A 1093 -44.48 -75.58 36.90
CA LEU A 1093 -44.96 -76.51 35.89
C LEU A 1093 -45.67 -77.69 36.58
N GLN A 1094 -46.83 -78.08 36.04
CA GLN A 1094 -47.61 -79.21 36.58
C GLN A 1094 -46.88 -80.56 36.43
N ASN A 1095 -45.98 -80.67 35.44
CA ASN A 1095 -45.13 -81.83 35.19
C ASN A 1095 -43.72 -81.36 34.82
N PRO A 1096 -42.84 -81.06 35.79
CA PRO A 1096 -41.43 -80.84 35.50
C PRO A 1096 -40.81 -82.10 34.89
N ARG A 1097 -39.72 -81.95 34.14
CA ARG A 1097 -39.00 -83.09 33.54
C ARG A 1097 -38.46 -84.00 34.65
N THR A 1098 -38.38 -85.31 34.41
CA THR A 1098 -37.97 -86.30 35.43
C THR A 1098 -36.54 -86.12 35.95
N THR A 1099 -35.70 -85.41 35.18
CA THR A 1099 -34.30 -85.12 35.50
C THR A 1099 -34.10 -83.76 36.18
N TRP A 1100 -35.15 -82.96 36.32
CA TRP A 1100 -35.09 -81.61 36.89
C TRP A 1100 -35.07 -81.62 38.43
N PRO A 1101 -34.31 -80.73 39.10
CA PRO A 1101 -33.47 -79.66 38.56
C PRO A 1101 -32.04 -80.10 38.20
N LYS A 1102 -31.70 -81.38 38.39
CA LYS A 1102 -30.32 -81.91 38.30
C LYS A 1102 -29.76 -81.93 36.88
N ASP A 1103 -30.60 -81.88 35.86
CA ASP A 1103 -30.22 -81.71 34.46
C ASP A 1103 -29.80 -80.29 34.09
N ILE A 1104 -29.99 -79.32 34.98
CA ILE A 1104 -29.44 -77.97 34.83
C ILE A 1104 -28.06 -77.96 35.50
N PRO A 1105 -26.95 -77.94 34.75
CA PRO A 1105 -25.61 -77.88 35.33
C PRO A 1105 -25.31 -76.45 35.82
N ASN A 1106 -24.43 -76.33 36.82
CA ASN A 1106 -23.86 -75.06 37.30
C ASN A 1106 -24.85 -74.05 37.92
N GLY A 1107 -26.07 -74.45 38.26
CA GLY A 1107 -27.00 -73.63 39.03
C GLY A 1107 -26.96 -73.93 40.53
N PHE A 1108 -27.05 -72.89 41.37
CA PHE A 1108 -27.34 -73.06 42.80
C PHE A 1108 -28.84 -73.27 43.04
N ILE A 1109 -29.68 -72.58 42.27
CA ILE A 1109 -31.14 -72.73 42.25
C ILE A 1109 -31.65 -72.66 40.80
N ALA A 1110 -32.48 -73.62 40.39
CA ALA A 1110 -33.17 -73.61 39.10
C ALA A 1110 -34.59 -73.06 39.24
N LEU A 1111 -34.97 -72.08 38.42
CA LEU A 1111 -36.33 -71.54 38.37
C LEU A 1111 -36.99 -71.91 37.05
N ASP A 1112 -38.18 -72.52 37.07
CA ASP A 1112 -38.90 -72.91 35.85
C ASP A 1112 -40.38 -72.50 35.90
N SER A 1113 -40.76 -71.52 35.06
CA SER A 1113 -42.13 -71.05 34.92
C SER A 1113 -42.40 -70.52 33.52
N LYS A 1114 -43.64 -70.70 33.02
CA LYS A 1114 -44.07 -70.15 31.71
C LYS A 1114 -44.55 -68.70 31.78
N ASN A 1115 -44.99 -68.24 32.93
CA ASN A 1115 -45.64 -66.93 33.06
C ASN A 1115 -45.61 -66.32 34.49
N LYS A 1116 -44.81 -66.88 35.41
CA LYS A 1116 -44.65 -66.35 36.78
C LYS A 1116 -43.18 -66.04 37.03
N GLY A 1117 -42.90 -64.90 37.67
CA GLY A 1117 -41.59 -64.60 38.23
C GLY A 1117 -41.45 -65.11 39.67
N MET A 1118 -40.22 -65.26 40.14
CA MET A 1118 -39.95 -65.45 41.58
C MET A 1118 -40.03 -64.09 42.26
N VAL A 1119 -40.98 -63.93 43.19
CA VAL A 1119 -41.09 -62.74 44.02
C VAL A 1119 -40.61 -63.10 45.41
N ILE A 1120 -39.52 -62.48 45.85
CA ILE A 1120 -39.03 -62.61 47.22
C ILE A 1120 -40.02 -61.87 48.13
N SER A 1121 -40.43 -62.51 49.23
CA SER A 1121 -41.34 -61.88 50.19
C SER A 1121 -40.72 -60.60 50.75
N ARG A 1122 -41.46 -59.50 50.64
CA ARG A 1122 -41.08 -58.18 51.13
C ARG A 1122 -41.61 -57.98 52.54
N VAL A 1123 -40.74 -57.62 53.48
CA VAL A 1123 -41.10 -57.34 54.87
C VAL A 1123 -40.57 -55.97 55.28
N GLU A 1124 -41.26 -55.29 56.20
CA GLU A 1124 -40.81 -53.98 56.69
C GLU A 1124 -39.45 -54.12 57.38
N ASN A 1125 -39.33 -55.11 58.27
CA ASN A 1125 -38.09 -55.57 58.86
C ASN A 1125 -38.16 -57.08 59.16
N THR A 1126 -37.01 -57.70 59.34
CA THR A 1126 -36.88 -59.13 59.65
C THR A 1126 -37.36 -59.52 61.06
N THR A 1127 -37.60 -58.56 61.96
CA THR A 1127 -38.17 -58.85 63.30
C THR A 1127 -39.64 -59.27 63.26
N GLY A 1128 -40.35 -58.96 62.17
CA GLY A 1128 -41.72 -59.41 61.95
C GLY A 1128 -41.86 -60.90 61.58
N ILE A 1129 -40.74 -61.61 61.36
CA ILE A 1129 -40.74 -63.03 60.96
C ILE A 1129 -40.54 -63.89 62.22
N LEU A 1130 -41.64 -64.39 62.79
CA LEU A 1130 -41.64 -65.10 64.08
C LEU A 1130 -41.03 -66.51 64.03
N GLN A 1131 -41.00 -67.15 62.86
CA GLN A 1131 -40.45 -68.49 62.66
C GLN A 1131 -39.57 -68.53 61.40
N PRO A 1132 -38.35 -67.96 61.46
CA PRO A 1132 -37.43 -68.01 60.34
C PRO A 1132 -36.87 -69.44 60.16
N VAL A 1133 -36.67 -69.84 58.92
CA VAL A 1133 -36.09 -71.15 58.55
C VAL A 1133 -34.77 -70.91 57.84
N GLU A 1134 -33.76 -71.73 58.11
CA GLU A 1134 -32.46 -71.63 57.44
C GLU A 1134 -32.63 -71.65 55.91
N GLY A 1135 -31.97 -70.70 55.23
CA GLY A 1135 -32.10 -70.48 53.79
C GLY A 1135 -33.30 -69.63 53.37
N MET A 1136 -34.14 -69.16 54.32
CA MET A 1136 -35.22 -68.23 54.00
C MET A 1136 -34.67 -66.89 53.52
N LEU A 1137 -35.21 -66.41 52.39
CA LEU A 1137 -34.85 -65.14 51.75
C LEU A 1137 -36.00 -64.16 51.84
N VAL A 1138 -35.74 -62.93 52.27
CA VAL A 1138 -36.71 -61.83 52.27
C VAL A 1138 -36.07 -60.53 51.82
N TYR A 1139 -36.85 -59.63 51.24
CA TYR A 1139 -36.44 -58.25 51.02
C TYR A 1139 -36.86 -57.41 52.23
N ASP A 1140 -35.89 -56.99 53.04
CA ASP A 1140 -36.10 -56.17 54.23
C ASP A 1140 -36.06 -54.69 53.82
N THR A 1141 -37.21 -54.01 53.85
CA THR A 1141 -37.30 -52.63 53.34
C THR A 1141 -36.67 -51.60 54.28
N SER A 1142 -36.57 -51.90 55.57
CA SER A 1142 -35.88 -51.02 56.51
C SER A 1142 -34.37 -51.02 56.27
N ALA A 1143 -33.82 -52.15 55.84
CA ALA A 1143 -32.39 -52.33 55.55
C ALA A 1143 -32.03 -52.16 54.06
N ASN A 1144 -33.02 -52.02 53.17
CA ASN A 1144 -32.85 -51.93 51.72
C ASN A 1144 -31.98 -53.06 51.11
N CYS A 1145 -32.11 -54.29 51.62
CA CYS A 1145 -31.30 -55.42 51.17
C CYS A 1145 -32.13 -56.72 51.15
N VAL A 1146 -31.69 -57.70 50.34
CA VAL A 1146 -32.15 -59.08 50.48
C VAL A 1146 -31.41 -59.69 51.67
N LYS A 1147 -32.15 -60.15 52.68
CA LYS A 1147 -31.60 -60.87 53.82
C LYS A 1147 -31.83 -62.37 53.68
N MET A 1148 -30.82 -63.14 54.07
CA MET A 1148 -30.92 -64.58 54.25
C MET A 1148 -30.85 -64.92 55.74
N TYR A 1149 -31.72 -65.81 56.19
CA TYR A 1149 -31.59 -66.42 57.52
C TYR A 1149 -30.64 -67.60 57.44
N ASN A 1150 -29.49 -67.53 58.12
CA ASN A 1150 -28.48 -68.60 58.10
C ASN A 1150 -28.68 -69.69 59.17
N GLY A 1151 -29.91 -69.82 59.69
CA GLY A 1151 -30.24 -70.72 60.79
C GLY A 1151 -30.07 -70.12 62.18
N ASN A 1152 -29.31 -69.02 62.31
CA ASN A 1152 -29.10 -68.31 63.58
C ASN A 1152 -29.54 -66.84 63.52
N ALA A 1153 -29.19 -66.12 62.45
CA ALA A 1153 -29.44 -64.69 62.31
C ALA A 1153 -29.79 -64.30 60.86
N TRP A 1154 -30.51 -63.19 60.73
CA TRP A 1154 -30.78 -62.54 59.46
C TRP A 1154 -29.60 -61.64 59.07
N ASN A 1155 -29.01 -61.90 57.92
CA ASN A 1155 -27.91 -61.07 57.39
C ASN A 1155 -28.26 -60.59 55.98
N CYS A 1156 -27.91 -59.34 55.66
CA CYS A 1156 -27.91 -58.91 54.25
C CYS A 1156 -26.95 -59.80 53.48
N ILE A 1157 -27.37 -60.27 52.31
CA ILE A 1157 -26.48 -60.95 51.40
C ILE A 1157 -25.50 -59.92 50.87
N ASN A 1158 -24.23 -60.09 51.22
CA ASN A 1158 -23.12 -59.30 50.73
C ASN A 1158 -22.15 -60.23 49.97
N GLN A 1159 -21.58 -59.72 48.89
CA GLN A 1159 -20.50 -60.40 48.20
C GLN A 1159 -19.23 -60.37 49.08
N SER A 1160 -18.51 -61.50 49.17
CA SER A 1160 -17.28 -61.64 49.96
C SER A 1160 -16.22 -62.48 49.26
N CYS A 1161 -14.95 -62.27 49.63
CA CYS A 1161 -13.77 -63.00 49.11
C CYS A 1161 -13.36 -64.13 50.07
N ASN A 1162 -14.23 -65.12 50.26
CA ASN A 1162 -14.07 -66.18 51.26
C ASN A 1162 -13.88 -67.58 50.67
N ASP A 1163 -13.62 -67.67 49.37
CA ASP A 1163 -13.43 -68.90 48.59
C ASP A 1163 -12.03 -68.97 47.98
#